data_AF-A0A3D2V1J4-F1
#
_entry.id   AF-A0A3D2V1J4-F1
#
_cell.length_a   1.000
_cell.length_b   1.000
_cell.length_c   1.000
_cell.angle_alpha   90.00
_cell.angle_beta   90.00
_cell.angle_gamma   90.00
#
_symmetry.space_group_name_H-M   'P 1'
#
loop_
_entity.id
_entity.type
_entity.pdbx_description
1 polymer ?
#
loop_
_entity_poly.entity_id
_entity_poly.type
_entity_poly.pdbx_seq_one_letter_code
_entity_poly.pdbx_strand_id
1 'polypeptide(L)'
;MGGGMGGMGEPPSRSRFNNQLGQLGEDQAESRDFYQRKEAEQAQSLQSLDKSMNSLKAEKKRLAGELNGAEAAFGRSGLEADANGRVLREQLKSKSRQLFRQVDKTMEYAESNYYQIRNPSVTADLVAPNQFWLDYAQHDQKLPFLSKNILMATGNFTECLLATAVMDMPFESEDLGVKQDDDKITISADSATLLFHESILPVDRDDSNSSILINENFYQQGQQTTVVDGEEVENYITEEFLPQTVYVGQVVVTNTFARQQRVDVLTQIPTGAVPVGLQKYTQNHNLTLEAFQSQVITYAFYFPLSGKFAHYPAQMVKEQAGIAAAKALTFNVVDELTDVDTKSWKYIAANGSNEDVLRFLNANNLTELNIKLIAYRLKDKGFWEQVISLLDKHHQYREIVWKFAVMHYDAIRIKQYLPHTGWANSVGQPSLDSPLLQIDPLLDGFYEHLEYMPLVNARTHKLGPSHKILNDRLYTQYSRLLHLVSFQSEIDDTTALTLSYYLMLQDRVGEALTMFEQVDRGQVELKMQYDYFKCYALFYQRQPQEAKQLAENYDGYPITRWNNMFAQVVLQAEEIEGDAAKVIDDENREQNQQRLADAQPTIQLDVVGENAELEWNNLEEVTVNYYLMDLELLFSRNPFVKQNSDAFSFIRPNQSTVIKLAKKQSNMQIAIPDEFLNKNVLVEVTGKGVNASAAYYATSMGVQLIQQYGQLRVTDQDKGAPIDTVYVKVYARTKDGKVKFYKDGYTDLRGRFDYATLSTNELDHVQRFSILVYSDENGAEVHEAKPPKQ
;
A
#
# COMPACT_ATOMS: atom_id res chain seq x y z
N MET A 1 73.77 -3.84 6.68
CA MET A 1 74.44 -3.16 7.81
C MET A 1 73.37 -2.43 8.61
N GLY A 2 73.24 -2.75 9.92
CA GLY A 2 72.49 -2.11 11.03
C GLY A 2 71.11 -1.49 10.77
N GLY A 3 70.01 -1.76 11.49
CA GLY A 3 69.80 -2.29 12.84
C GLY A 3 68.85 -1.34 13.59
N GLY A 4 67.68 -1.82 14.03
CA GLY A 4 66.71 -1.05 14.84
C GLY A 4 65.43 -1.82 15.16
N MET A 5 65.43 -2.49 16.31
CA MET A 5 64.26 -3.18 16.91
C MET A 5 63.24 -2.16 17.44
N GLY A 6 61.94 -2.41 17.20
CA GLY A 6 60.79 -1.69 17.78
C GLY A 6 59.82 -2.68 18.42
N GLY A 7 59.35 -2.37 19.63
CA GLY A 7 58.80 -3.32 20.60
C GLY A 7 57.39 -3.86 20.31
N MET A 8 57.14 -5.06 20.84
CA MET A 8 55.82 -5.66 21.00
C MET A 8 55.00 -4.87 22.05
N GLY A 9 53.77 -4.49 21.71
CA GLY A 9 52.78 -3.95 22.65
C GLY A 9 51.99 -5.07 23.33
N GLU A 10 51.81 -4.95 24.64
CA GLU A 10 51.03 -5.84 25.51
C GLU A 10 49.53 -5.89 25.14
N PRO A 11 48.82 -7.02 25.40
CA PRO A 11 47.37 -7.10 25.26
C PRO A 11 46.65 -6.31 26.37
N PRO A 12 45.45 -5.77 26.11
CA PRO A 12 44.74 -4.94 27.08
C PRO A 12 44.33 -5.75 28.32
N SER A 13 44.50 -5.13 29.49
CA SER A 13 44.22 -5.73 30.79
C SER A 13 42.73 -6.02 31.01
N ARG A 14 42.46 -7.12 31.73
CA ARG A 14 41.11 -7.64 32.08
C ARG A 14 40.17 -6.61 32.76
N SER A 15 40.65 -5.48 33.27
CA SER A 15 39.78 -4.50 33.92
C SER A 15 39.00 -3.60 32.95
N ARG A 16 39.49 -3.38 31.71
CA ARG A 16 38.73 -2.63 30.69
C ARG A 16 37.58 -3.43 30.09
N PHE A 17 37.71 -4.76 29.99
CA PHE A 17 36.64 -5.64 29.53
C PHE A 17 35.46 -5.72 30.53
N ASN A 18 35.74 -5.76 31.84
CA ASN A 18 34.69 -5.82 32.86
C ASN A 18 33.89 -4.51 32.98
N ASN A 19 34.51 -3.34 32.76
CA ASN A 19 33.78 -2.06 32.76
C ASN A 19 32.90 -1.88 31.52
N GLN A 20 33.31 -2.39 30.34
CA GLN A 20 32.47 -2.39 29.14
C GLN A 20 31.31 -3.38 29.23
N LEU A 21 31.50 -4.55 29.87
CA LEU A 21 30.42 -5.50 30.15
C LEU A 21 29.42 -4.98 31.20
N GLY A 22 29.88 -4.19 32.17
CA GLY A 22 29.01 -3.50 33.14
C GLY A 22 28.14 -2.42 32.49
N GLN A 23 28.72 -1.58 31.62
CA GLN A 23 27.98 -0.56 30.86
C GLN A 23 26.99 -1.17 29.85
N LEU A 24 27.37 -2.25 29.17
CA LEU A 24 26.44 -3.00 28.29
C LEU A 24 25.28 -3.64 29.07
N GLY A 25 25.50 -4.03 30.33
CA GLY A 25 24.45 -4.56 31.20
C GLY A 25 23.48 -3.50 31.71
N GLU A 26 23.97 -2.28 32.01
CA GLU A 26 23.15 -1.13 32.41
C GLU A 26 22.36 -0.55 31.22
N ASP A 27 22.97 -0.42 30.03
CA ASP A 27 22.29 0.05 28.82
C ASP A 27 21.19 -0.92 28.33
N GLN A 28 21.38 -2.23 28.54
CA GLN A 28 20.36 -3.24 28.25
C GLN A 28 19.23 -3.25 29.29
N ALA A 29 19.52 -2.92 30.55
CA ALA A 29 18.51 -2.78 31.59
C ALA A 29 17.66 -1.51 31.38
N GLU A 30 18.28 -0.38 31.04
CA GLU A 30 17.56 0.85 30.70
C GLU A 30 16.73 0.72 29.41
N SER A 31 17.25 0.02 28.40
CA SER A 31 16.48 -0.29 27.19
C SER A 31 15.26 -1.16 27.49
N ARG A 32 15.41 -2.21 28.32
CA ARG A 32 14.27 -3.07 28.72
C ARG A 32 13.22 -2.29 29.50
N ASP A 33 13.63 -1.41 30.41
CA ASP A 33 12.72 -0.57 31.20
C ASP A 33 12.01 0.46 30.30
N PHE A 34 12.68 0.99 29.27
CA PHE A 34 12.09 1.86 28.26
C PHE A 34 11.04 1.14 27.40
N TYR A 35 11.33 -0.07 26.91
CA TYR A 35 10.38 -0.87 26.13
C TYR A 35 9.17 -1.30 26.97
N GLN A 36 9.36 -1.67 28.24
CA GLN A 36 8.26 -2.01 29.14
C GLN A 36 7.36 -0.81 29.48
N ARG A 37 7.93 0.40 29.63
CA ARG A 37 7.14 1.63 29.79
C ARG A 37 6.35 1.97 28.51
N LYS A 38 6.96 1.80 27.33
CA LYS A 38 6.29 1.97 26.03
C LYS A 38 5.14 0.98 25.82
N GLU A 39 5.32 -0.28 26.21
CA GLU A 39 4.25 -1.30 26.17
C GLU A 39 3.12 -0.98 27.17
N ALA A 40 3.46 -0.49 28.37
CA ALA A 40 2.47 -0.05 29.36
C ALA A 40 1.68 1.20 28.89
N GLU A 41 2.35 2.16 28.23
CA GLU A 41 1.71 3.33 27.61
C GLU A 41 0.82 2.93 26.42
N GLN A 42 1.25 1.99 25.58
CA GLN A 42 0.41 1.44 24.51
C GLN A 42 -0.79 0.67 25.05
N ALA A 43 -0.62 -0.10 26.13
CA ALA A 43 -1.72 -0.81 26.79
C ALA A 43 -2.74 0.16 27.42
N GLN A 44 -2.29 1.26 28.04
CA GLN A 44 -3.18 2.31 28.54
C GLN A 44 -3.90 3.05 27.40
N SER A 45 -3.21 3.32 26.29
CA SER A 45 -3.80 3.91 25.09
C SER A 45 -4.87 3.01 24.46
N LEU A 46 -4.60 1.71 24.33
CA LEU A 46 -5.56 0.70 23.87
C LEU A 46 -6.77 0.59 24.81
N GLN A 47 -6.56 0.61 26.13
CA GLN A 47 -7.68 0.64 27.09
C GLN A 47 -8.51 1.93 27.01
N SER A 48 -7.90 3.07 26.70
CA SER A 48 -8.62 4.34 26.49
C SER A 48 -9.43 4.36 25.19
N LEU A 49 -8.91 3.70 24.15
CA LEU A 49 -9.58 3.52 22.85
C LEU A 49 -10.76 2.57 22.98
N ASP A 50 -10.63 1.48 23.72
CA ASP A 50 -11.74 0.55 24.00
C ASP A 50 -12.82 1.21 24.85
N LYS A 51 -12.46 2.05 25.83
CA LYS A 51 -13.44 2.85 26.59
C LYS A 51 -14.17 3.86 25.70
N SER A 52 -13.48 4.54 24.77
CA SER A 52 -14.11 5.44 23.80
C SER A 52 -14.99 4.72 22.79
N MET A 53 -14.59 3.54 22.32
CA MET A 53 -15.42 2.72 21.44
C MET A 53 -16.67 2.20 22.14
N ASN A 54 -16.55 1.83 23.41
CA ASN A 54 -17.69 1.38 24.21
C ASN A 54 -18.64 2.55 24.56
N SER A 55 -18.15 3.77 24.79
CA SER A 55 -18.99 4.95 24.96
C SER A 55 -19.71 5.32 23.65
N LEU A 56 -19.03 5.26 22.51
CA LEU A 56 -19.64 5.48 21.19
C LEU A 56 -20.70 4.43 20.84
N LYS A 57 -20.47 3.16 21.18
CA LYS A 57 -21.48 2.09 21.04
C LYS A 57 -22.67 2.30 21.96
N ALA A 58 -22.46 2.75 23.19
CA ALA A 58 -23.52 3.07 24.13
C ALA A 58 -24.34 4.28 23.68
N GLU A 59 -23.69 5.32 23.14
CA GLU A 59 -24.33 6.52 22.59
C GLU A 59 -25.12 6.22 21.32
N LYS A 60 -24.60 5.38 20.42
CA LYS A 60 -25.33 4.86 19.26
C LYS A 60 -26.56 4.05 19.66
N LYS A 61 -26.46 3.25 20.74
CA LYS A 61 -27.59 2.48 21.29
C LYS A 61 -28.62 3.39 21.97
N ARG A 62 -28.19 4.48 22.61
CA ARG A 62 -29.06 5.50 23.21
C ARG A 62 -29.83 6.28 22.13
N LEU A 63 -29.14 6.74 21.08
CA LEU A 63 -29.73 7.41 19.93
C LEU A 63 -30.73 6.51 19.18
N ALA A 64 -30.43 5.21 19.03
CA ALA A 64 -31.36 4.24 18.46
C ALA A 64 -32.61 4.01 19.35
N GLY A 65 -32.45 4.06 20.68
CA GLY A 65 -33.55 3.98 21.64
C GLY A 65 -34.42 5.25 21.65
N GLU A 66 -33.82 6.42 21.50
CA GLU A 66 -34.50 7.73 21.39
C GLU A 66 -35.29 7.83 20.07
N LEU A 67 -34.76 7.30 18.95
CA LEU A 67 -35.46 7.18 17.67
C LEU A 67 -36.67 6.25 17.73
N ASN A 68 -36.57 5.11 18.44
CA ASN A 68 -37.70 4.20 18.64
C ASN A 68 -38.72 4.75 19.67
N GLY A 69 -38.29 5.57 20.62
CA GLY A 69 -39.16 6.26 21.56
C GLY A 69 -40.01 7.36 20.91
N ALA A 70 -39.50 8.01 19.86
CA ALA A 70 -40.23 9.01 19.08
C ALA A 70 -41.37 8.39 18.23
N GLU A 71 -41.26 7.11 17.85
CA GLU A 71 -42.35 6.36 17.16
C GLU A 71 -43.53 6.02 18.09
N ALA A 72 -43.34 6.00 19.42
CA ALA A 72 -44.38 5.65 20.39
C ALA A 72 -45.26 6.85 20.84
N ALA A 73 -44.87 8.09 20.53
CA ALA A 73 -45.58 9.30 20.96
C ALA A 73 -46.69 9.78 19.99
N PHE A 74 -46.80 9.19 18.79
CA PHE A 74 -47.90 9.44 17.86
C PHE A 74 -48.91 8.29 17.87
N GLY A 75 -49.96 8.46 18.68
CA GLY A 75 -51.01 7.47 18.88
C GLY A 75 -51.90 7.22 17.66
N ARG A 76 -52.00 5.93 17.30
CA ARG A 76 -53.16 5.17 16.80
C ARG A 76 -54.28 5.95 16.07
N SER A 77 -54.33 5.79 14.75
CA SER A 77 -55.56 5.42 14.03
C SER A 77 -55.19 4.54 12.82
N GLY A 78 -56.08 3.63 12.44
CA GLY A 78 -55.74 2.34 11.83
C GLY A 78 -55.41 2.33 10.34
N LEU A 79 -54.82 1.19 9.94
CA LEU A 79 -54.93 0.51 8.64
C LEU A 79 -54.99 1.42 7.39
N GLU A 80 -53.82 1.71 6.82
CA GLU A 80 -53.52 1.96 5.38
C GLU A 80 -52.28 2.89 5.25
N ALA A 81 -51.06 2.37 5.42
CA ALA A 81 -49.86 3.22 5.22
C ALA A 81 -48.55 2.49 4.88
N ASP A 82 -48.56 1.34 4.20
CA ASP A 82 -47.30 0.62 3.89
C ASP A 82 -46.62 1.02 2.56
N ALA A 83 -47.27 1.80 1.68
CA ALA A 83 -46.68 2.25 0.42
C ALA A 83 -46.10 3.69 0.49
N ASN A 84 -46.76 4.61 1.19
CA ASN A 84 -46.36 6.03 1.22
C ASN A 84 -45.22 6.33 2.22
N GLY A 85 -45.03 5.51 3.25
CA GLY A 85 -43.97 5.70 4.24
C GLY A 85 -42.55 5.41 3.70
N ARG A 86 -42.42 4.49 2.74
CA ARG A 86 -41.14 4.19 2.06
C ARG A 86 -40.75 5.29 1.07
N VAL A 87 -41.71 5.78 0.28
CA VAL A 87 -41.52 6.92 -0.63
C VAL A 87 -41.17 8.19 0.14
N LEU A 88 -41.81 8.44 1.29
CA LEU A 88 -41.49 9.58 2.14
C LEU A 88 -40.10 9.43 2.81
N ARG A 89 -39.67 8.23 3.20
CA ARG A 89 -38.31 7.97 3.72
C ARG A 89 -37.23 8.14 2.65
N GLU A 90 -37.47 7.71 1.42
CA GLU A 90 -36.55 7.94 0.30
C GLU A 90 -36.51 9.41 -0.12
N GLN A 91 -37.65 10.10 -0.11
CA GLN A 91 -37.72 11.56 -0.35
C GLN A 91 -37.11 12.39 0.80
N LEU A 92 -37.14 11.89 2.03
CA LEU A 92 -36.46 12.52 3.17
C LEU A 92 -34.96 12.26 3.17
N LYS A 93 -34.51 11.07 2.75
CA LYS A 93 -33.08 10.79 2.48
C LYS A 93 -32.54 11.59 1.29
N SER A 94 -33.35 11.81 0.24
CA SER A 94 -32.98 12.64 -0.90
C SER A 94 -33.00 14.14 -0.58
N LYS A 95 -33.64 14.55 0.53
CA LYS A 95 -33.66 15.94 1.03
C LYS A 95 -32.70 16.20 2.20
N SER A 96 -32.21 15.17 2.89
CA SER A 96 -31.12 15.34 3.85
C SER A 96 -29.82 15.55 3.06
N ARG A 97 -29.42 16.81 2.88
CA ARG A 97 -28.11 17.14 2.29
C ARG A 97 -27.04 16.36 3.05
N GLN A 98 -26.20 15.66 2.31
CA GLN A 98 -25.04 14.97 2.87
C GLN A 98 -24.15 16.01 3.56
N LEU A 99 -23.81 15.76 4.83
CA LEU A 99 -22.94 16.65 5.60
C LEU A 99 -21.46 16.38 5.26
N PHE A 100 -20.55 17.06 5.96
CA PHE A 100 -19.10 16.84 5.85
C PHE A 100 -18.75 15.35 5.81
N ARG A 101 -18.06 14.92 4.75
CA ARG A 101 -17.46 13.58 4.65
C ARG A 101 -15.98 13.69 5.00
N GLN A 102 -15.53 12.87 5.94
CA GLN A 102 -14.11 12.79 6.28
C GLN A 102 -13.31 12.24 5.10
N VAL A 103 -12.08 12.76 4.92
CA VAL A 103 -11.13 12.20 3.94
C VAL A 103 -10.79 10.75 4.32
N ASP A 104 -10.61 9.91 3.31
CA ASP A 104 -10.21 8.51 3.53
C ASP A 104 -8.81 8.42 4.13
N LYS A 105 -8.45 7.23 4.62
CA LYS A 105 -7.09 6.98 5.12
C LYS A 105 -6.09 7.06 3.96
N THR A 106 -4.90 7.62 4.24
CA THR A 106 -3.79 7.59 3.29
C THR A 106 -3.45 6.17 2.90
N MET A 107 -3.49 5.89 1.60
CA MET A 107 -3.05 4.64 1.00
C MET A 107 -1.67 4.81 0.36
N GLU A 108 -0.96 3.69 0.26
CA GLU A 108 0.29 3.57 -0.50
C GLU A 108 -0.01 2.85 -1.80
N TYR A 109 0.41 3.44 -2.91
CA TYR A 109 0.31 2.84 -4.24
C TYR A 109 1.71 2.56 -4.74
N ALA A 110 1.91 1.34 -5.22
CA ALA A 110 3.11 0.93 -5.92
C ALA A 110 2.69 0.52 -7.33
N GLU A 111 3.53 0.83 -8.31
CA GLU A 111 3.36 0.27 -9.65
C GLU A 111 3.54 -1.25 -9.59
N SER A 112 2.65 -1.98 -10.26
CA SER A 112 2.71 -3.44 -10.34
C SER A 112 2.66 -3.88 -11.79
N ASN A 113 3.77 -4.42 -12.30
CA ASN A 113 3.83 -5.01 -13.63
C ASN A 113 2.91 -6.24 -13.77
N TYR A 114 2.69 -6.94 -12.66
CA TYR A 114 1.82 -8.10 -12.57
C TYR A 114 0.75 -7.88 -11.51
N TYR A 115 -0.45 -8.42 -11.76
CA TYR A 115 -1.61 -8.20 -10.92
C TYR A 115 -1.34 -8.55 -9.45
N GLN A 116 -1.43 -7.53 -8.58
CA GLN A 116 -1.22 -7.64 -7.13
C GLN A 116 0.17 -8.18 -6.71
N ILE A 117 1.18 -8.06 -7.57
CA ILE A 117 2.56 -8.45 -7.26
C ILE A 117 3.45 -7.21 -7.32
N ARG A 118 4.15 -6.93 -6.22
CA ARG A 118 5.10 -5.82 -6.15
C ARG A 118 6.34 -6.16 -6.96
N ASN A 119 6.94 -5.16 -7.62
CA ASN A 119 8.11 -5.37 -8.47
C ASN A 119 9.27 -6.11 -7.76
N PRO A 120 9.64 -5.80 -6.49
CA PRO A 120 10.70 -6.53 -5.78
C PRO A 120 10.37 -8.00 -5.49
N SER A 121 9.11 -8.42 -5.66
CA SER A 121 8.65 -9.80 -5.44
C SER A 121 8.51 -10.60 -6.73
N VAL A 122 8.81 -10.00 -7.89
CA VAL A 122 8.78 -10.69 -9.18
C VAL A 122 10.03 -11.56 -9.29
N THR A 123 9.84 -12.85 -9.54
CA THR A 123 10.92 -13.81 -9.79
C THR A 123 10.71 -14.51 -11.12
N ALA A 124 11.76 -15.14 -11.64
CA ALA A 124 11.67 -15.95 -12.87
C ALA A 124 10.70 -17.14 -12.72
N ASP A 125 10.40 -17.56 -11.49
CA ASP A 125 9.47 -18.64 -11.19
C ASP A 125 8.00 -18.22 -11.31
N LEU A 126 7.71 -16.93 -11.51
CA LEU A 126 6.34 -16.45 -11.71
C LEU A 126 5.71 -17.05 -12.98
N VAL A 127 6.50 -17.30 -14.02
CA VAL A 127 6.06 -18.00 -15.24
C VAL A 127 7.18 -18.96 -15.64
N ALA A 128 7.12 -20.18 -15.11
CA ALA A 128 8.15 -21.17 -15.35
C ALA A 128 8.04 -21.77 -16.77
N PRO A 129 9.16 -22.03 -17.47
CA PRO A 129 9.13 -22.73 -18.75
C PRO A 129 8.47 -24.11 -18.64
N ASN A 130 7.52 -24.40 -19.53
CA ASN A 130 6.83 -25.68 -19.62
C ASN A 130 6.46 -25.99 -21.08
N GLN A 131 5.82 -27.13 -21.33
CA GLN A 131 5.48 -27.54 -22.69
C GLN A 131 4.49 -26.58 -23.39
N PHE A 132 3.58 -25.94 -22.67
CA PHE A 132 2.66 -24.95 -23.25
C PHE A 132 3.44 -23.74 -23.80
N TRP A 133 4.39 -23.21 -23.02
CA TRP A 133 5.22 -22.08 -23.46
C TRP A 133 6.16 -22.46 -24.60
N LEU A 134 6.61 -23.72 -24.64
CA LEU A 134 7.37 -24.24 -25.77
C LEU A 134 6.51 -24.35 -27.04
N ASP A 135 5.28 -24.84 -26.93
CA ASP A 135 4.34 -24.89 -28.06
C ASP A 135 4.10 -23.49 -28.62
N TYR A 136 3.93 -22.49 -27.76
CA TYR A 136 3.75 -21.09 -28.17
C TYR A 136 5.00 -20.53 -28.87
N ALA A 137 6.19 -20.76 -28.31
CA ALA A 137 7.44 -20.29 -28.90
C ALA A 137 7.74 -20.91 -30.28
N GLN A 138 7.24 -22.12 -30.55
CA GLN A 138 7.41 -22.83 -31.82
C GLN A 138 6.28 -22.58 -32.83
N HIS A 139 5.21 -21.90 -32.42
CA HIS A 139 4.01 -21.71 -33.23
C HIS A 139 4.24 -20.82 -34.46
N ASP A 140 3.59 -21.15 -35.58
CA ASP A 140 3.55 -20.27 -36.74
C ASP A 140 2.57 -19.13 -36.47
N GLN A 141 3.11 -17.92 -36.32
CA GLN A 141 2.37 -16.68 -36.04
C GLN A 141 1.25 -16.37 -37.06
N LYS A 142 1.18 -17.08 -38.20
CA LYS A 142 0.10 -16.94 -39.19
C LYS A 142 -1.15 -17.77 -38.91
N LEU A 143 -1.08 -18.71 -37.97
CA LEU A 143 -2.18 -19.62 -37.63
C LEU A 143 -2.74 -19.29 -36.23
N PRO A 144 -4.00 -19.66 -35.93
CA PRO A 144 -4.51 -19.61 -34.57
C PRO A 144 -3.72 -20.54 -33.63
N PHE A 145 -3.38 -20.07 -32.43
CA PHE A 145 -2.68 -20.83 -31.41
C PHE A 145 -3.66 -21.54 -30.48
N LEU A 146 -3.56 -22.87 -30.42
CA LEU A 146 -4.17 -23.72 -29.41
C LEU A 146 -3.15 -24.76 -28.94
N SER A 147 -3.12 -25.03 -27.64
CA SER A 147 -2.24 -26.05 -27.08
C SER A 147 -3.03 -27.05 -26.23
N LYS A 148 -2.80 -28.34 -26.50
CA LYS A 148 -3.26 -29.45 -25.65
C LYS A 148 -2.61 -29.45 -24.26
N ASN A 149 -1.49 -28.73 -24.11
CA ASN A 149 -0.72 -28.62 -22.87
C ASN A 149 -1.20 -27.47 -21.98
N ILE A 150 -2.38 -26.89 -22.24
CA ILE A 150 -2.93 -25.77 -21.46
C ILE A 150 -2.94 -26.01 -19.94
N LEU A 151 -3.15 -27.26 -19.52
CA LEU A 151 -3.11 -27.63 -18.10
C LEU A 151 -1.72 -27.50 -17.44
N MET A 152 -0.66 -27.26 -18.23
CA MET A 152 0.68 -26.98 -17.69
C MET A 152 0.88 -25.51 -17.33
N ALA A 153 0.06 -24.59 -17.86
CA ALA A 153 0.19 -23.14 -17.65
C ALA A 153 -0.84 -22.62 -16.61
N THR A 154 -0.97 -23.35 -15.49
CA THR A 154 -1.96 -23.05 -14.43
C THR A 154 -1.33 -22.80 -13.06
N GLY A 155 -0.04 -22.45 -12.99
CA GLY A 155 0.69 -22.32 -11.73
C GLY A 155 0.24 -21.15 -10.87
N ASN A 156 -0.20 -20.05 -11.49
CA ASN A 156 -0.76 -18.88 -10.80
C ASN A 156 -1.65 -18.04 -11.74
N PHE A 157 -2.28 -17.00 -11.20
CA PHE A 157 -3.18 -16.12 -11.95
C PHE A 157 -2.51 -15.44 -13.15
N THR A 158 -1.29 -14.93 -12.99
CA THR A 158 -0.53 -14.29 -14.07
C THR A 158 -0.29 -15.29 -15.21
N GLU A 159 0.19 -16.49 -14.88
CA GLU A 159 0.44 -17.54 -15.87
C GLU A 159 -0.84 -17.95 -16.60
N CYS A 160 -1.95 -18.13 -15.87
CA CYS A 160 -3.25 -18.45 -16.47
C CYS A 160 -3.72 -17.35 -17.43
N LEU A 161 -3.57 -16.08 -17.02
CA LEU A 161 -3.98 -14.92 -17.81
C LEU A 161 -3.15 -14.83 -19.10
N LEU A 162 -1.83 -14.97 -18.99
CA LEU A 162 -0.95 -14.97 -20.16
C LEU A 162 -1.26 -16.14 -21.09
N ALA A 163 -1.48 -17.35 -20.55
CA ALA A 163 -1.83 -18.53 -21.35
C ALA A 163 -3.16 -18.35 -22.08
N THR A 164 -4.15 -17.76 -21.41
CA THR A 164 -5.44 -17.46 -22.02
C THR A 164 -5.32 -16.36 -23.07
N ALA A 165 -4.49 -15.34 -22.84
CA ALA A 165 -4.29 -14.23 -23.77
C ALA A 165 -3.61 -14.63 -25.07
N VAL A 166 -2.73 -15.64 -25.04
CA VAL A 166 -2.06 -16.15 -26.25
C VAL A 166 -2.85 -17.23 -26.96
N MET A 167 -3.80 -17.88 -26.29
CA MET A 167 -4.72 -18.81 -26.95
C MET A 167 -5.74 -18.03 -27.79
N ASP A 168 -5.88 -18.39 -29.06
CA ASP A 168 -6.87 -17.81 -29.97
C ASP A 168 -8.27 -18.39 -29.73
N MET A 169 -8.68 -18.46 -28.46
CA MET A 169 -10.03 -18.85 -28.05
C MET A 169 -10.98 -17.65 -28.22
N PRO A 170 -12.22 -17.88 -28.68
CA PRO A 170 -13.19 -16.80 -28.80
C PRO A 170 -13.60 -16.29 -27.41
N PHE A 171 -13.84 -14.98 -27.30
CA PHE A 171 -14.33 -14.34 -26.06
C PHE A 171 -15.76 -14.78 -25.71
N GLU A 172 -16.57 -15.09 -26.73
CA GLU A 172 -17.91 -15.64 -26.58
C GLU A 172 -17.91 -17.07 -27.10
N SER A 173 -18.43 -18.01 -26.31
CA SER A 173 -18.52 -19.41 -26.71
C SER A 173 -19.62 -19.61 -27.75
N GLU A 174 -19.32 -20.27 -28.85
CA GLU A 174 -20.32 -20.75 -29.79
C GLU A 174 -20.99 -22.03 -29.28
N ASP A 175 -22.23 -22.27 -29.73
CA ASP A 175 -22.97 -23.48 -29.35
C ASP A 175 -22.29 -24.73 -29.90
N LEU A 176 -22.08 -25.71 -29.04
CA LEU A 176 -21.57 -27.03 -29.43
C LEU A 176 -22.73 -27.92 -29.89
N GLY A 177 -22.63 -28.47 -31.10
CA GLY A 177 -23.53 -29.52 -31.55
C GLY A 177 -23.17 -30.85 -30.89
N VAL A 178 -23.91 -31.27 -29.85
CA VAL A 178 -23.73 -32.57 -29.20
C VAL A 178 -24.84 -33.54 -29.62
N LYS A 179 -24.47 -34.71 -30.14
CA LYS A 179 -25.39 -35.81 -30.45
C LYS A 179 -24.94 -37.07 -29.70
N GLN A 180 -25.84 -37.68 -28.94
CA GLN A 180 -25.58 -38.93 -28.23
C GLN A 180 -26.43 -40.05 -28.81
N ASP A 181 -25.78 -41.11 -29.27
CA ASP A 181 -26.39 -42.34 -29.79
C ASP A 181 -25.83 -43.52 -28.99
N ASP A 182 -26.63 -44.10 -28.07
CA ASP A 182 -26.25 -45.20 -27.16
C ASP A 182 -24.85 -45.01 -26.51
N ASP A 183 -23.83 -45.74 -26.99
CA ASP A 183 -22.45 -45.73 -26.49
C ASP A 183 -21.55 -44.66 -27.14
N LYS A 184 -22.11 -43.78 -27.99
CA LYS A 184 -21.36 -42.79 -28.78
C LYS A 184 -21.84 -41.37 -28.50
N ILE A 185 -20.89 -40.48 -28.23
CA ILE A 185 -21.10 -39.04 -28.16
C ILE A 185 -20.36 -38.38 -29.33
N THR A 186 -21.06 -37.57 -30.12
CA THR A 186 -20.52 -36.75 -31.21
C THR A 186 -20.61 -35.29 -30.83
N ILE A 187 -19.48 -34.56 -30.85
CA ILE A 187 -19.40 -33.13 -30.54
C ILE A 187 -18.91 -32.40 -31.80
N SER A 188 -19.60 -31.33 -32.19
CA SER A 188 -19.28 -30.46 -33.33
C SER A 188 -19.14 -29.01 -32.85
N ALA A 189 -18.08 -28.33 -33.28
CA ALA A 189 -17.74 -26.97 -32.89
C ALA A 189 -17.30 -26.20 -34.13
N ASP A 190 -17.83 -24.99 -34.31
CA ASP A 190 -17.46 -24.09 -35.41
C ASP A 190 -16.34 -23.11 -34.99
N SER A 191 -16.03 -23.05 -33.69
CA SER A 191 -14.93 -22.28 -33.10
C SER A 191 -13.85 -23.15 -32.43
N ALA A 192 -12.71 -22.54 -32.13
CA ALA A 192 -11.67 -23.13 -31.29
C ALA A 192 -12.25 -23.66 -29.96
N THR A 193 -11.95 -24.93 -29.63
CA THR A 193 -12.57 -25.65 -28.51
C THR A 193 -11.57 -26.58 -27.82
N LEU A 194 -11.64 -26.68 -26.49
CA LEU A 194 -10.87 -27.62 -25.67
C LEU A 194 -11.78 -28.76 -25.18
N LEU A 195 -11.36 -30.02 -25.33
CA LEU A 195 -12.12 -31.22 -24.94
C LEU A 195 -11.33 -32.08 -23.94
N PHE A 196 -11.96 -32.43 -22.80
CA PHE A 196 -11.41 -33.34 -21.78
C PHE A 196 -12.28 -34.61 -21.66
N HIS A 197 -11.65 -35.80 -21.56
CA HIS A 197 -12.33 -37.11 -21.50
C HIS A 197 -11.58 -38.13 -20.60
N GLU A 198 -12.29 -38.88 -19.74
CA GLU A 198 -11.74 -39.87 -18.78
C GLU A 198 -12.62 -41.15 -18.71
N SER A 199 -12.02 -42.36 -18.66
CA SER A 199 -12.75 -43.67 -18.53
C SER A 199 -11.90 -44.83 -17.97
N ILE A 200 -12.50 -45.83 -17.29
CA ILE A 200 -11.85 -47.05 -16.74
C ILE A 200 -12.55 -48.33 -17.24
N LEU A 201 -11.80 -49.35 -17.70
CA LEU A 201 -12.34 -50.55 -18.39
C LEU A 201 -11.63 -51.87 -17.95
N PRO A 202 -12.34 -53.01 -17.73
CA PRO A 202 -11.76 -54.32 -17.38
C PRO A 202 -11.23 -55.12 -18.58
N VAL A 203 -10.28 -56.04 -18.38
CA VAL A 203 -9.42 -56.57 -19.48
C VAL A 203 -9.01 -58.05 -19.35
N ASP A 204 -9.25 -58.89 -20.38
CA ASP A 204 -8.84 -60.32 -20.46
C ASP A 204 -7.50 -60.51 -21.21
N ARG A 205 -6.67 -61.50 -20.87
CA ARG A 205 -5.34 -61.68 -21.51
C ARG A 205 -5.43 -62.50 -22.81
N ASP A 206 -4.90 -61.94 -23.89
CA ASP A 206 -4.80 -62.60 -25.21
C ASP A 206 -3.36 -62.46 -25.76
N ASP A 207 -2.57 -63.54 -25.59
CA ASP A 207 -1.19 -63.61 -26.09
C ASP A 207 -1.15 -64.03 -27.59
N SER A 208 -2.30 -64.18 -28.26
CA SER A 208 -2.33 -64.53 -29.67
C SER A 208 -2.01 -63.30 -30.55
N ASN A 209 -0.79 -63.29 -31.09
CA ASN A 209 -0.34 -62.35 -32.11
C ASN A 209 -0.08 -60.90 -31.62
N SER A 210 0.73 -60.72 -30.57
CA SER A 210 1.21 -59.39 -30.17
C SER A 210 2.27 -58.87 -31.15
N SER A 211 1.80 -58.19 -32.18
CA SER A 211 2.58 -57.34 -33.09
C SER A 211 3.14 -56.06 -32.45
N ILE A 212 3.12 -56.00 -31.12
CA ILE A 212 3.63 -54.88 -30.35
C ILE A 212 4.52 -55.49 -29.30
N LEU A 213 5.80 -55.13 -29.35
CA LEU A 213 6.82 -55.63 -28.44
C LEU A 213 6.91 -54.68 -27.26
N ILE A 214 6.94 -55.22 -26.05
CA ILE A 214 7.27 -54.47 -24.84
C ILE A 214 8.56 -55.02 -24.27
N ASN A 215 9.52 -54.13 -24.02
CA ASN A 215 10.76 -54.46 -23.34
C ASN A 215 10.96 -53.50 -22.16
N GLU A 216 11.59 -53.96 -21.10
CA GLU A 216 11.83 -53.17 -19.91
C GLU A 216 13.29 -53.36 -19.49
N ASN A 217 14.05 -52.27 -19.54
CA ASN A 217 15.46 -52.23 -19.25
C ASN A 217 15.74 -51.24 -18.11
N PHE A 218 16.89 -51.37 -17.45
CA PHE A 218 17.24 -50.53 -16.31
C PHE A 218 18.63 -49.93 -16.49
N TYR A 219 18.81 -48.67 -16.11
CA TYR A 219 20.11 -48.00 -16.11
C TYR A 219 20.24 -47.06 -14.92
N GLN A 220 21.46 -46.67 -14.57
CA GLN A 220 21.69 -45.70 -13.49
C GLN A 220 21.34 -44.28 -13.96
N GLN A 221 20.66 -43.48 -13.13
CA GLN A 221 20.25 -42.13 -13.50
C GLN A 221 21.48 -41.28 -13.92
N GLY A 222 21.40 -40.67 -15.11
CA GLY A 222 22.51 -39.91 -15.72
C GLY A 222 23.56 -40.75 -16.46
N GLN A 223 23.33 -42.06 -16.63
CA GLN A 223 24.20 -42.98 -17.37
C GLN A 223 23.39 -43.87 -18.32
N GLN A 224 22.56 -43.28 -19.17
CA GLN A 224 21.70 -44.03 -20.09
C GLN A 224 22.47 -44.71 -21.23
N THR A 225 23.53 -44.08 -21.71
CA THR A 225 24.38 -44.57 -22.79
C THR A 225 25.83 -44.67 -22.34
N THR A 226 26.58 -45.52 -23.02
CA THR A 226 28.03 -45.69 -22.90
C THR A 226 28.62 -45.88 -24.29
N VAL A 227 29.91 -45.61 -24.47
CA VAL A 227 30.55 -45.65 -25.81
C VAL A 227 31.38 -46.92 -25.95
N VAL A 228 30.92 -47.95 -26.67
CA VAL A 228 31.69 -49.18 -26.93
C VAL A 228 32.22 -49.16 -28.35
N ASP A 229 33.54 -49.36 -28.51
CA ASP A 229 34.22 -49.35 -29.82
C ASP A 229 33.98 -48.12 -30.71
N GLY A 230 33.74 -46.96 -30.09
CA GLY A 230 33.49 -45.70 -30.77
C GLY A 230 32.03 -45.45 -31.16
N GLU A 231 31.14 -46.39 -30.85
CA GLU A 231 29.70 -46.29 -31.06
C GLU A 231 28.98 -46.08 -29.72
N GLU A 232 28.00 -45.19 -29.69
CA GLU A 232 27.14 -44.96 -28.53
C GLU A 232 26.10 -46.08 -28.43
N VAL A 233 26.10 -46.80 -27.31
CA VAL A 233 25.22 -47.93 -27.03
C VAL A 233 24.53 -47.74 -25.67
N GLU A 234 23.39 -48.39 -25.46
CA GLU A 234 22.65 -48.31 -24.21
C GLU A 234 23.41 -48.99 -23.06
N ASN A 235 23.47 -48.31 -21.90
CA ASN A 235 24.18 -48.78 -20.71
C ASN A 235 23.22 -49.47 -19.73
N TYR A 236 22.64 -50.59 -20.18
CA TYR A 236 21.68 -51.34 -19.38
C TYR A 236 22.37 -52.22 -18.32
N ILE A 237 21.87 -52.13 -17.10
CA ILE A 237 22.33 -52.91 -15.95
C ILE A 237 21.48 -54.17 -15.86
N THR A 238 22.14 -55.32 -15.90
CA THR A 238 21.47 -56.63 -15.87
C THR A 238 21.93 -57.52 -14.73
N GLU A 239 23.03 -57.18 -14.05
CA GLU A 239 23.64 -58.01 -13.01
C GLU A 239 23.45 -57.42 -11.61
N GLU A 240 24.31 -56.47 -11.21
CA GLU A 240 24.39 -55.94 -9.85
C GLU A 240 23.89 -54.50 -9.76
N PHE A 241 23.15 -54.23 -8.68
CA PHE A 241 22.64 -52.91 -8.31
C PHE A 241 23.21 -52.51 -6.95
N LEU A 242 23.26 -51.22 -6.65
CA LEU A 242 23.75 -50.66 -5.38
C LEU A 242 22.59 -50.08 -4.56
N PRO A 243 22.63 -50.17 -3.22
CA PRO A 243 21.70 -49.44 -2.38
C PRO A 243 21.93 -47.92 -2.51
N GLN A 244 20.89 -47.14 -2.25
CA GLN A 244 20.90 -45.67 -2.22
C GLN A 244 21.34 -45.01 -3.55
N THR A 245 21.35 -45.77 -4.63
CA THR A 245 21.64 -45.30 -5.99
C THR A 245 20.34 -45.21 -6.78
N VAL A 246 20.12 -44.10 -7.48
CA VAL A 246 18.91 -43.91 -8.27
C VAL A 246 19.05 -44.61 -9.61
N TYR A 247 18.11 -45.50 -9.89
CA TYR A 247 17.96 -46.22 -11.14
C TYR A 247 16.72 -45.72 -11.88
N VAL A 248 16.77 -45.85 -13.21
CA VAL A 248 15.66 -45.55 -14.11
C VAL A 248 15.24 -46.86 -14.77
N GLY A 249 13.97 -47.21 -14.63
CA GLY A 249 13.31 -48.23 -15.45
C GLY A 249 12.84 -47.61 -16.75
N GLN A 250 13.16 -48.24 -17.86
CA GLN A 250 12.86 -47.80 -19.21
C GLN A 250 12.03 -48.88 -19.92
N VAL A 251 10.77 -48.57 -20.17
CA VAL A 251 9.85 -49.45 -20.88
C VAL A 251 9.74 -49.00 -22.32
N VAL A 252 10.23 -49.81 -23.25
CA VAL A 252 10.19 -49.57 -24.68
C VAL A 252 9.05 -50.38 -25.28
N VAL A 253 8.12 -49.69 -25.94
CA VAL A 253 6.93 -50.29 -26.56
C VAL A 253 6.98 -50.04 -28.05
N THR A 254 7.07 -51.09 -28.84
CA THR A 254 7.33 -51.02 -30.28
C THR A 254 6.19 -51.66 -31.07
N ASN A 255 5.50 -50.87 -31.88
CA ASN A 255 4.56 -51.39 -32.86
C ASN A 255 5.34 -51.95 -34.06
N THR A 256 5.16 -53.22 -34.42
CA THR A 256 5.80 -53.84 -35.59
C THR A 256 4.84 -53.99 -36.78
N PHE A 257 3.61 -53.44 -36.69
CA PHE A 257 2.68 -53.39 -37.81
C PHE A 257 2.87 -52.16 -38.70
N ALA A 258 2.45 -52.29 -39.96
CA ALA A 258 2.33 -51.19 -40.92
C ALA A 258 1.14 -50.24 -40.65
N ARG A 259 0.47 -50.36 -39.49
CA ARG A 259 -0.68 -49.52 -39.09
C ARG A 259 -0.56 -49.06 -37.64
N GLN A 260 -1.02 -47.85 -37.36
CA GLN A 260 -1.05 -47.24 -36.02
C GLN A 260 -1.80 -48.12 -35.02
N GLN A 261 -1.30 -48.20 -33.78
CA GLN A 261 -1.88 -48.93 -32.66
C GLN A 261 -2.02 -48.01 -31.44
N ARG A 262 -3.07 -48.19 -30.63
CA ARG A 262 -3.22 -47.56 -29.32
C ARG A 262 -3.15 -48.62 -28.24
N VAL A 263 -2.37 -48.38 -27.19
CA VAL A 263 -2.14 -49.34 -26.10
C VAL A 263 -1.99 -48.61 -24.78
N ASP A 264 -2.39 -49.25 -23.70
CA ASP A 264 -2.20 -48.77 -22.33
C ASP A 264 -1.10 -49.59 -21.66
N VAL A 265 -0.19 -48.92 -20.96
CA VAL A 265 0.99 -49.55 -20.37
C VAL A 265 1.03 -49.27 -18.89
N LEU A 266 0.95 -50.32 -18.09
CA LEU A 266 1.04 -50.27 -16.64
C LEU A 266 2.50 -50.47 -16.21
N THR A 267 3.06 -49.50 -15.49
CA THR A 267 4.39 -49.59 -14.89
C THR A 267 4.30 -49.63 -13.37
N GLN A 268 5.17 -50.40 -12.72
CA GLN A 268 5.22 -50.52 -11.26
C GLN A 268 6.65 -50.31 -10.73
N ILE A 269 6.77 -49.65 -9.59
CA ILE A 269 8.06 -49.54 -8.87
C ILE A 269 8.41 -50.91 -8.28
N PRO A 270 9.68 -51.38 -8.40
CA PRO A 270 10.07 -52.70 -7.90
C PRO A 270 9.77 -52.91 -6.41
N THR A 271 9.48 -54.15 -6.02
CA THR A 271 9.17 -54.47 -4.62
C THR A 271 10.36 -54.12 -3.72
N GLY A 272 10.12 -53.37 -2.63
CA GLY A 272 11.19 -52.96 -1.71
C GLY A 272 12.02 -51.77 -2.17
N ALA A 273 11.77 -51.22 -3.37
CA ALA A 273 12.31 -49.95 -3.81
C ALA A 273 11.41 -48.77 -3.39
N VAL A 274 12.00 -47.57 -3.34
CA VAL A 274 11.31 -46.31 -3.07
C VAL A 274 11.29 -45.46 -4.33
N PRO A 275 10.13 -44.94 -4.78
CA PRO A 275 10.06 -44.04 -5.94
C PRO A 275 10.79 -42.72 -5.66
N VAL A 276 11.39 -42.16 -6.71
CA VAL A 276 12.03 -40.84 -6.66
C VAL A 276 11.09 -39.77 -7.23
N GLY A 277 10.94 -38.67 -6.49
CA GLY A 277 10.01 -37.58 -6.84
C GLY A 277 8.56 -37.88 -6.43
N LEU A 278 7.60 -37.17 -7.03
CA LEU A 278 6.15 -37.35 -6.80
C LEU A 278 5.56 -38.53 -7.59
N GLN A 279 6.37 -39.52 -7.95
CA GLN A 279 5.94 -40.67 -8.73
C GLN A 279 5.08 -41.61 -7.87
N LYS A 280 4.01 -42.13 -8.47
CA LYS A 280 3.17 -43.15 -7.83
C LYS A 280 3.84 -44.51 -7.97
N TYR A 281 3.62 -45.40 -7.00
CA TYR A 281 4.12 -46.78 -7.05
C TYR A 281 3.61 -47.57 -8.26
N THR A 282 2.47 -47.17 -8.83
CA THR A 282 1.90 -47.76 -10.03
C THR A 282 1.29 -46.66 -10.89
N GLN A 283 1.56 -46.68 -12.19
CA GLN A 283 1.10 -45.69 -13.16
C GLN A 283 0.63 -46.38 -14.43
N ASN A 284 -0.43 -45.85 -15.05
CA ASN A 284 -0.92 -46.28 -16.34
C ASN A 284 -0.62 -45.20 -17.39
N HIS A 285 -0.05 -45.60 -18.52
CA HIS A 285 0.39 -44.73 -19.60
C HIS A 285 -0.38 -45.07 -20.87
N ASN A 286 -1.20 -44.15 -21.37
CA ASN A 286 -1.93 -44.34 -22.62
C ASN A 286 -1.01 -43.94 -23.80
N LEU A 287 -0.61 -44.91 -24.62
CA LEU A 287 0.31 -44.72 -25.74
C LEU A 287 -0.40 -44.85 -27.09
N THR A 288 0.03 -44.05 -28.06
CA THR A 288 -0.36 -44.17 -29.47
C THR A 288 0.90 -44.35 -30.30
N LEU A 289 1.05 -45.53 -30.93
CA LEU A 289 2.23 -45.96 -31.68
C LEU A 289 1.91 -46.00 -33.18
N GLU A 290 2.55 -45.18 -33.99
CA GLU A 290 2.49 -45.24 -35.46
C GLU A 290 3.06 -46.55 -36.00
N ALA A 291 2.84 -46.79 -37.30
CA ALA A 291 3.40 -47.95 -37.99
C ALA A 291 4.92 -48.04 -37.79
N PHE A 292 5.40 -49.18 -37.29
CA PHE A 292 6.83 -49.42 -37.00
C PHE A 292 7.44 -48.47 -35.94
N GLN A 293 6.64 -47.77 -35.13
CA GLN A 293 7.11 -46.83 -34.11
C GLN A 293 7.39 -47.49 -32.77
N SER A 294 8.44 -47.03 -32.09
CA SER A 294 8.71 -47.29 -30.67
C SER A 294 8.47 -46.05 -29.81
N GLN A 295 7.90 -46.23 -28.61
CA GLN A 295 7.84 -45.21 -27.55
C GLN A 295 8.51 -45.72 -26.29
N VAL A 296 8.98 -44.76 -25.48
CA VAL A 296 9.74 -45.03 -24.26
C VAL A 296 9.04 -44.38 -23.08
N ILE A 297 8.75 -45.16 -22.04
CA ILE A 297 8.27 -44.71 -20.73
C ILE A 297 9.40 -44.87 -19.72
N THR A 298 9.61 -43.89 -18.85
CA THR A 298 10.62 -43.98 -17.78
C THR A 298 10.03 -43.71 -16.40
N TYR A 299 10.58 -44.39 -15.39
CA TYR A 299 10.28 -44.16 -13.98
C TYR A 299 11.55 -44.35 -13.14
N ALA A 300 11.65 -43.66 -11.99
CA ALA A 300 12.89 -43.60 -11.21
C ALA A 300 12.67 -44.13 -9.78
N PHE A 301 13.63 -44.92 -9.28
CA PHE A 301 13.56 -45.56 -7.97
C PHE A 301 14.96 -45.80 -7.39
N TYR A 302 15.04 -46.08 -6.09
CA TYR A 302 16.25 -46.61 -5.46
C TYR A 302 15.92 -47.70 -4.45
N PHE A 303 16.88 -48.59 -4.19
CA PHE A 303 16.77 -49.58 -3.11
C PHE A 303 17.39 -49.03 -1.82
N PRO A 304 16.69 -49.02 -0.68
CA PRO A 304 17.25 -48.51 0.57
C PRO A 304 18.28 -49.48 1.19
N LEU A 305 18.19 -50.78 0.90
CA LEU A 305 19.03 -51.84 1.47
C LEU A 305 19.41 -52.87 0.39
N SER A 306 20.52 -53.56 0.61
CA SER A 306 21.01 -54.68 -0.22
C SER A 306 20.14 -55.93 -0.05
N GLY A 307 20.01 -56.73 -1.10
CA GLY A 307 19.11 -57.90 -1.12
C GLY A 307 18.62 -58.29 -2.52
N LYS A 308 17.72 -59.27 -2.57
CA LYS A 308 17.06 -59.73 -3.81
C LYS A 308 15.60 -59.31 -3.83
N PHE A 309 15.20 -58.58 -4.87
CA PHE A 309 13.88 -57.97 -4.96
C PHE A 309 13.15 -58.35 -6.25
N ALA A 310 11.94 -58.88 -6.14
CA ALA A 310 11.12 -59.23 -7.30
C ALA A 310 10.52 -57.98 -7.97
N HIS A 311 10.61 -57.94 -9.30
CA HIS A 311 9.97 -56.91 -10.12
C HIS A 311 8.69 -57.43 -10.74
N TYR A 312 7.61 -56.66 -10.63
CA TYR A 312 6.42 -56.90 -11.44
C TYR A 312 6.59 -56.12 -12.75
N PRO A 313 6.80 -56.82 -13.88
CA PRO A 313 7.23 -56.16 -15.10
C PRO A 313 6.10 -55.33 -15.71
N ALA A 314 6.48 -54.37 -16.56
CA ALA A 314 5.53 -53.54 -17.28
C ALA A 314 4.52 -54.40 -18.06
N GLN A 315 3.23 -54.07 -17.91
CA GLN A 315 2.12 -54.79 -18.57
C GLN A 315 1.55 -53.91 -19.68
N MET A 316 1.23 -54.51 -20.82
CA MET A 316 0.60 -53.82 -21.94
C MET A 316 -0.81 -54.37 -22.17
N VAL A 317 -1.73 -53.43 -22.33
CA VAL A 317 -3.16 -53.63 -22.54
C VAL A 317 -3.55 -52.94 -23.83
N LYS A 318 -4.46 -53.52 -24.60
CA LYS A 318 -4.97 -52.96 -25.86
C LYS A 318 -6.40 -53.39 -26.06
N GLU A 319 -7.28 -52.46 -26.43
CA GLU A 319 -8.70 -52.76 -26.74
C GLU A 319 -9.38 -53.60 -25.65
N GLN A 320 -9.06 -53.32 -24.39
CA GLN A 320 -9.55 -54.08 -23.23
C GLN A 320 -9.10 -55.55 -23.20
N ALA A 321 -7.97 -55.90 -23.84
CA ALA A 321 -7.26 -57.17 -23.63
C ALA A 321 -5.79 -56.97 -23.22
N GLY A 322 -5.26 -57.80 -22.32
CA GLY A 322 -3.85 -57.80 -21.93
C GLY A 322 -3.05 -58.52 -23.00
N ILE A 323 -2.15 -57.83 -23.69
CA ILE A 323 -1.55 -58.32 -24.94
C ILE A 323 -0.07 -58.66 -24.85
N ALA A 324 0.67 -58.10 -23.88
CA ALA A 324 2.06 -58.49 -23.61
C ALA A 324 2.52 -58.02 -22.24
N ALA A 325 3.62 -58.61 -21.76
CA ALA A 325 4.31 -58.18 -20.54
C ALA A 325 5.82 -58.17 -20.80
N ALA A 326 6.54 -57.25 -20.18
CA ALA A 326 7.99 -57.29 -20.19
C ALA A 326 8.51 -58.49 -19.39
N LYS A 327 9.79 -58.83 -19.57
CA LYS A 327 10.39 -59.99 -18.92
C LYS A 327 10.50 -59.74 -17.41
N ALA A 328 10.00 -60.68 -16.62
CA ALA A 328 10.15 -60.62 -15.17
C ALA A 328 11.65 -60.62 -14.78
N LEU A 329 12.01 -59.72 -13.87
CA LEU A 329 13.36 -59.53 -13.35
C LEU A 329 13.38 -59.67 -11.83
N THR A 330 14.50 -60.14 -11.29
CA THR A 330 14.82 -60.02 -9.86
C THR A 330 16.06 -59.16 -9.73
N PHE A 331 15.97 -58.03 -9.04
CA PHE A 331 17.09 -57.13 -8.79
C PHE A 331 18.02 -57.75 -7.74
N ASN A 332 19.32 -57.85 -8.07
CA ASN A 332 20.37 -58.27 -7.13
C ASN A 332 21.13 -57.03 -6.64
N VAL A 333 20.80 -56.56 -5.44
CA VAL A 333 21.39 -55.35 -4.85
C VAL A 333 22.51 -55.75 -3.88
N VAL A 334 23.73 -55.30 -4.16
CA VAL A 334 24.97 -55.64 -3.43
C VAL A 334 25.59 -54.39 -2.81
N ASP A 335 26.44 -54.56 -1.80
CA ASP A 335 27.08 -53.42 -1.11
C ASP A 335 28.19 -52.77 -1.95
N GLU A 336 28.90 -53.53 -2.79
CA GLU A 336 29.95 -53.04 -3.70
C GLU A 336 29.88 -53.76 -5.06
N LEU A 337 30.01 -53.02 -6.17
CA LEU A 337 30.00 -53.59 -7.53
C LEU A 337 31.31 -54.33 -7.84
N THR A 338 31.20 -55.43 -8.57
CA THR A 338 32.37 -56.21 -9.02
C THR A 338 33.04 -55.68 -10.30
N ASP A 339 32.39 -54.81 -11.08
CA ASP A 339 32.93 -54.16 -12.31
C ASP A 339 32.76 -52.62 -12.27
N VAL A 340 33.75 -51.86 -12.75
CA VAL A 340 33.78 -50.38 -12.67
C VAL A 340 33.75 -49.74 -14.06
N ASP A 341 32.70 -48.97 -14.36
CA ASP A 341 32.51 -48.28 -15.64
C ASP A 341 33.49 -47.10 -15.85
N THR A 342 34.49 -47.32 -16.70
CA THR A 342 35.53 -46.37 -17.09
C THR A 342 35.07 -45.29 -18.09
N LYS A 343 33.84 -45.36 -18.62
CA LYS A 343 33.31 -44.41 -19.62
C LYS A 343 32.34 -43.40 -19.01
N SER A 344 31.95 -43.60 -17.75
CA SER A 344 31.07 -42.68 -17.03
C SER A 344 31.66 -41.27 -16.88
N TRP A 345 30.80 -40.23 -16.84
CA TRP A 345 31.22 -38.85 -16.54
C TRP A 345 32.05 -38.77 -15.25
N LYS A 346 31.70 -39.55 -14.23
CA LYS A 346 32.42 -39.59 -12.96
C LYS A 346 33.86 -40.07 -13.14
N TYR A 347 34.07 -41.10 -13.96
CA TYR A 347 35.41 -41.60 -14.27
C TYR A 347 36.19 -40.61 -15.15
N ILE A 348 35.59 -40.10 -16.22
CA ILE A 348 36.25 -39.18 -17.16
C ILE A 348 36.61 -37.87 -16.48
N ALA A 349 35.73 -37.29 -15.66
CA ALA A 349 36.01 -36.07 -14.91
C ALA A 349 37.20 -36.24 -13.95
N ALA A 350 37.30 -37.41 -13.29
CA ALA A 350 38.35 -37.70 -12.32
C ALA A 350 39.68 -38.14 -12.96
N ASN A 351 39.64 -39.01 -13.97
CA ASN A 351 40.80 -39.74 -14.50
C ASN A 351 41.13 -39.41 -15.96
N GLY A 352 40.21 -38.82 -16.73
CA GLY A 352 40.40 -38.51 -18.15
C GLY A 352 41.37 -37.36 -18.41
N SER A 353 41.83 -37.21 -19.65
CA SER A 353 42.60 -36.03 -20.07
C SER A 353 41.68 -34.80 -20.22
N ASN A 354 42.25 -33.60 -20.33
CA ASN A 354 41.45 -32.39 -20.58
C ASN A 354 40.70 -32.46 -21.92
N GLU A 355 41.29 -33.10 -22.93
CA GLU A 355 40.66 -33.33 -24.23
C GLU A 355 39.47 -34.29 -24.12
N ASP A 356 39.60 -35.35 -23.32
CA ASP A 356 38.50 -36.30 -23.08
C ASP A 356 37.32 -35.61 -22.38
N VAL A 357 37.61 -34.75 -21.40
CA VAL A 357 36.58 -33.97 -20.68
C VAL A 357 35.85 -33.01 -21.63
N LEU A 358 36.56 -32.23 -22.44
CA LEU A 358 35.93 -31.30 -23.39
C LEU A 358 35.11 -32.02 -24.46
N ARG A 359 35.64 -33.15 -24.96
CA ARG A 359 34.92 -34.00 -25.91
C ARG A 359 33.62 -34.52 -25.29
N PHE A 360 33.67 -34.98 -24.04
CA PHE A 360 32.50 -35.46 -23.32
C PHE A 360 31.46 -34.35 -23.11
N LEU A 361 31.88 -33.16 -22.66
CA LEU A 361 30.98 -32.00 -22.47
C LEU A 361 30.30 -31.60 -23.79
N ASN A 362 31.03 -31.58 -24.90
CA ASN A 362 30.49 -31.20 -26.20
C ASN A 362 29.52 -32.24 -26.80
N ALA A 363 29.66 -33.51 -26.40
CA ALA A 363 28.84 -34.60 -26.94
C ALA A 363 27.55 -34.88 -26.11
N ASN A 364 27.43 -34.34 -24.90
CA ASN A 364 26.39 -34.73 -23.93
C ASN A 364 25.52 -33.54 -23.46
N ASN A 365 24.36 -33.85 -22.87
CA ASN A 365 23.46 -32.86 -22.29
C ASN A 365 24.08 -32.19 -21.04
N LEU A 366 24.57 -30.96 -21.20
CA LEU A 366 25.21 -30.16 -20.15
C LEU A 366 24.31 -29.86 -18.93
N THR A 367 22.99 -29.99 -19.09
CA THR A 367 22.02 -29.78 -18.00
C THR A 367 22.10 -30.90 -16.95
N GLU A 368 22.41 -32.12 -17.37
CA GLU A 368 22.39 -33.32 -16.52
C GLU A 368 23.75 -33.61 -15.85
N LEU A 369 24.81 -32.95 -16.31
CA LEU A 369 26.17 -33.22 -15.83
C LEU A 369 26.50 -32.46 -14.54
N ASN A 370 27.10 -33.18 -13.59
CA ASN A 370 27.69 -32.55 -12.40
C ASN A 370 29.04 -31.91 -12.75
N ILE A 371 29.02 -30.65 -13.18
CA ILE A 371 30.22 -29.86 -13.57
C ILE A 371 31.19 -29.65 -12.39
N LYS A 372 30.75 -29.79 -11.13
CA LYS A 372 31.64 -29.63 -9.97
C LYS A 372 32.79 -30.64 -9.95
N LEU A 373 32.63 -31.80 -10.60
CA LEU A 373 33.67 -32.84 -10.66
C LEU A 373 34.96 -32.37 -11.36
N ILE A 374 34.88 -31.39 -12.27
CA ILE A 374 36.04 -30.85 -12.98
C ILE A 374 36.59 -29.56 -12.36
N ALA A 375 36.04 -29.10 -11.22
CA ALA A 375 36.41 -27.81 -10.62
C ALA A 375 37.91 -27.69 -10.32
N TYR A 376 38.58 -28.80 -9.99
CA TYR A 376 40.02 -28.81 -9.73
C TYR A 376 40.85 -28.50 -10.98
N ARG A 377 40.33 -28.80 -12.18
CA ARG A 377 40.99 -28.55 -13.47
C ARG A 377 40.85 -27.11 -13.93
N LEU A 378 39.80 -26.41 -13.48
CA LEU A 378 39.52 -25.00 -13.86
C LEU A 378 40.55 -23.99 -13.35
N LYS A 379 41.51 -24.43 -12.51
CA LYS A 379 42.69 -23.64 -12.14
C LYS A 379 43.62 -23.38 -13.33
N ASP A 380 43.60 -24.25 -14.33
CA ASP A 380 44.29 -24.01 -15.60
C ASP A 380 43.46 -23.05 -16.47
N LYS A 381 44.06 -21.92 -16.86
CA LYS A 381 43.37 -20.86 -17.59
C LYS A 381 42.90 -21.32 -18.97
N GLY A 382 43.76 -22.02 -19.72
CA GLY A 382 43.44 -22.46 -21.08
C GLY A 382 42.32 -23.49 -21.12
N PHE A 383 42.26 -24.39 -20.14
CA PHE A 383 41.15 -25.33 -19.98
C PHE A 383 39.86 -24.61 -19.55
N TRP A 384 39.95 -23.68 -18.60
CA TRP A 384 38.80 -22.90 -18.15
C TRP A 384 38.17 -22.07 -19.28
N GLU A 385 38.99 -21.40 -20.10
CA GLU A 385 38.52 -20.62 -21.27
C GLU A 385 37.72 -21.48 -22.26
N GLN A 386 38.16 -22.72 -22.49
CA GLN A 386 37.45 -23.66 -23.37
C GLN A 386 36.12 -24.11 -22.76
N VAL A 387 36.10 -24.44 -21.47
CA VAL A 387 34.87 -24.87 -20.77
C VAL A 387 33.85 -23.74 -20.69
N ILE A 388 34.27 -22.52 -20.31
CA ILE A 388 33.34 -21.40 -20.16
C ILE A 388 32.79 -20.94 -21.52
N SER A 389 33.61 -20.95 -22.58
CA SER A 389 33.14 -20.64 -23.94
C SER A 389 32.13 -21.65 -24.45
N LEU A 390 32.33 -22.94 -24.12
CA LEU A 390 31.37 -24.00 -24.44
C LEU A 390 30.04 -23.77 -23.72
N LEU A 391 30.06 -23.52 -22.42
CA LEU A 391 28.85 -23.26 -21.65
C LEU A 391 28.11 -21.99 -22.12
N ASP A 392 28.84 -20.92 -22.43
CA ASP A 392 28.28 -19.66 -22.92
C ASP A 392 27.60 -19.81 -24.29
N LYS A 393 28.21 -20.58 -25.21
CA LYS A 393 27.60 -20.92 -26.52
C LYS A 393 26.25 -21.64 -26.37
N HIS A 394 26.07 -22.38 -25.27
CA HIS A 394 24.83 -23.08 -24.95
C HIS A 394 23.94 -22.31 -23.97
N HIS A 395 24.25 -21.04 -23.67
CA HIS A 395 23.53 -20.20 -22.71
C HIS A 395 23.38 -20.83 -21.32
N GLN A 396 24.36 -21.64 -20.89
CA GLN A 396 24.32 -22.33 -19.59
C GLN A 396 25.22 -21.65 -18.56
N TYR A 397 24.63 -20.89 -17.65
CA TYR A 397 25.35 -20.38 -16.49
C TYR A 397 25.62 -21.49 -15.46
N ARG A 398 26.89 -21.59 -15.01
CA ARG A 398 27.31 -22.50 -13.94
C ARG A 398 28.19 -21.74 -12.95
N GLU A 399 27.63 -21.43 -11.77
CA GLU A 399 28.33 -20.67 -10.72
C GLU A 399 29.75 -21.17 -10.45
N ILE A 400 29.96 -22.49 -10.39
CA ILE A 400 31.28 -23.09 -10.13
C ILE A 400 32.34 -22.73 -11.19
N VAL A 401 31.94 -22.55 -12.46
CA VAL A 401 32.85 -22.18 -13.55
C VAL A 401 33.08 -20.67 -13.58
N TRP A 402 32.01 -19.89 -13.40
CA TRP A 402 32.09 -18.43 -13.37
C TRP A 402 32.89 -17.90 -12.17
N LYS A 403 32.87 -18.61 -11.05
CA LYS A 403 33.73 -18.32 -9.89
C LYS A 403 35.22 -18.24 -10.22
N PHE A 404 35.71 -19.04 -11.18
CA PHE A 404 37.11 -19.01 -11.60
C PHE A 404 37.48 -17.79 -12.45
N ALA A 405 36.49 -17.02 -12.94
CA ALA A 405 36.76 -15.73 -13.60
C ALA A 405 37.55 -14.77 -12.70
N VAL A 406 37.33 -14.83 -11.38
CA VAL A 406 38.09 -14.06 -10.39
C VAL A 406 39.56 -14.48 -10.36
N MET A 407 39.84 -15.78 -10.41
CA MET A 407 41.21 -16.32 -10.43
C MET A 407 41.94 -15.94 -11.73
N HIS A 408 41.21 -15.90 -12.84
CA HIS A 408 41.77 -15.65 -14.18
C HIS A 408 41.72 -14.18 -14.61
N TYR A 409 41.20 -13.29 -13.75
CA TYR A 409 41.06 -11.85 -14.00
C TYR A 409 40.20 -11.51 -15.23
N ASP A 410 39.14 -12.28 -15.50
CA ASP A 410 38.19 -12.00 -16.58
C ASP A 410 37.08 -11.07 -16.10
N ALA A 411 37.23 -9.77 -16.37
CA ALA A 411 36.29 -8.74 -15.92
C ALA A 411 34.86 -8.95 -16.44
N ILE A 412 34.68 -9.43 -17.68
CA ILE A 412 33.36 -9.63 -18.30
C ILE A 412 32.61 -10.72 -17.53
N ARG A 413 33.30 -11.83 -17.26
CA ARG A 413 32.70 -12.97 -16.54
C ARG A 413 32.56 -12.72 -15.04
N ILE A 414 33.45 -11.92 -14.43
CA ILE A 414 33.29 -11.43 -13.06
C ILE A 414 32.01 -10.59 -12.95
N LYS A 415 31.73 -9.71 -13.93
CA LYS A 415 30.51 -8.90 -13.97
C LYS A 415 29.23 -9.73 -14.04
N GLN A 416 29.28 -10.89 -14.69
CA GLN A 416 28.17 -11.85 -14.70
C GLN A 416 28.08 -12.65 -13.39
N TYR A 417 29.21 -12.91 -12.72
CA TYR A 417 29.27 -13.75 -11.53
C TYR A 417 28.84 -13.03 -10.25
N LEU A 418 29.39 -11.83 -9.99
CA LEU A 418 29.23 -11.15 -8.70
C LEU A 418 27.78 -10.86 -8.29
N PRO A 419 26.85 -10.49 -9.19
CA PRO A 419 25.44 -10.30 -8.86
C PRO A 419 24.78 -11.53 -8.22
N HIS A 420 25.24 -12.74 -8.56
CA HIS A 420 24.70 -14.00 -8.02
C HIS A 420 25.36 -14.45 -6.70
N THR A 421 26.13 -13.58 -6.05
CA THR A 421 26.84 -13.91 -4.81
C THR A 421 26.38 -13.02 -3.65
N GLY A 422 26.71 -13.42 -2.41
CA GLY A 422 26.47 -12.58 -1.23
C GLY A 422 27.17 -11.22 -1.25
N TRP A 423 28.15 -11.00 -2.16
CA TRP A 423 28.82 -9.70 -2.31
C TRP A 423 27.89 -8.61 -2.84
N ALA A 424 27.00 -8.96 -3.78
CA ALA A 424 25.98 -8.02 -4.27
C ALA A 424 25.09 -7.50 -3.13
N ASN A 425 24.90 -8.31 -2.10
CA ASN A 425 24.13 -7.94 -0.91
C ASN A 425 24.96 -7.29 0.22
N SER A 426 26.27 -7.17 0.05
CA SER A 426 27.18 -6.72 1.11
C SER A 426 27.96 -5.46 0.77
N VAL A 427 28.00 -5.06 -0.50
CA VAL A 427 28.79 -3.91 -0.98
C VAL A 427 27.95 -3.09 -1.94
N GLY A 428 27.94 -1.77 -1.74
CA GLY A 428 27.36 -0.83 -2.70
C GLY A 428 25.84 -0.83 -2.77
N GLN A 429 25.12 -1.38 -1.77
CA GLN A 429 23.68 -1.18 -1.67
C GLN A 429 23.33 0.27 -1.30
N PRO A 430 22.30 0.87 -1.89
CA PRO A 430 21.34 0.27 -2.82
C PRO A 430 21.71 0.43 -4.31
N SER A 431 22.83 1.09 -4.62
CA SER A 431 23.25 1.39 -6.00
C SER A 431 24.77 1.39 -6.12
N LEU A 432 25.28 0.69 -7.13
CA LEU A 432 26.71 0.64 -7.45
C LEU A 432 26.88 0.50 -8.95
N ASP A 433 27.59 1.43 -9.58
CA ASP A 433 28.06 1.26 -10.95
C ASP A 433 29.58 1.06 -10.95
N SER A 434 30.03 -0.14 -11.32
CA SER A 434 31.44 -0.45 -11.46
C SER A 434 31.69 -1.41 -12.63
N PRO A 435 32.93 -1.46 -13.16
CA PRO A 435 33.27 -2.38 -14.24
C PRO A 435 33.04 -3.87 -13.91
N LEU A 436 33.02 -4.24 -12.63
CA LEU A 436 32.93 -5.63 -12.16
C LEU A 436 31.59 -5.98 -11.51
N LEU A 437 30.81 -5.00 -11.06
CA LEU A 437 29.53 -5.21 -10.40
C LEU A 437 28.66 -3.99 -10.65
N GLN A 438 27.48 -4.23 -11.21
CA GLN A 438 26.41 -3.25 -11.31
C GLN A 438 25.27 -3.70 -10.40
N ILE A 439 24.82 -2.78 -9.55
CA ILE A 439 23.63 -2.91 -8.72
C ILE A 439 22.71 -1.78 -9.14
N ASP A 440 21.62 -2.16 -9.81
CA ASP A 440 20.55 -1.24 -10.19
C ASP A 440 19.47 -1.26 -9.11
N PRO A 441 19.18 -0.12 -8.47
CA PRO A 441 18.28 -0.08 -7.33
C PRO A 441 16.84 -0.54 -7.67
N LEU A 442 16.39 -0.36 -8.91
CA LEU A 442 15.04 -0.73 -9.33
C LEU A 442 14.97 -2.19 -9.76
N LEU A 443 15.92 -2.64 -10.60
CA LEU A 443 15.95 -4.02 -11.11
C LEU A 443 16.30 -5.03 -10.01
N ASP A 444 17.19 -4.66 -9.09
CA ASP A 444 17.58 -5.52 -7.96
C ASP A 444 16.64 -5.39 -6.75
N GLY A 445 15.57 -4.58 -6.86
CA GLY A 445 14.51 -4.49 -5.85
C GLY A 445 14.88 -3.74 -4.57
N PHE A 446 15.97 -2.97 -4.56
CA PHE A 446 16.38 -2.15 -3.42
C PHE A 446 15.55 -0.86 -3.26
N TYR A 447 14.93 -0.41 -4.34
CA TYR A 447 14.08 0.77 -4.36
C TYR A 447 12.85 0.57 -5.25
N GLU A 448 11.72 1.09 -4.81
CA GLU A 448 10.49 1.20 -5.58
C GLU A 448 9.87 2.57 -5.27
N HIS A 449 9.31 3.23 -6.27
CA HIS A 449 8.58 4.47 -6.04
C HIS A 449 7.20 4.17 -5.44
N LEU A 450 6.80 4.93 -4.41
CA LEU A 450 5.50 4.80 -3.77
C LEU A 450 4.75 6.13 -3.81
N GLU A 451 3.52 6.10 -4.29
CA GLU A 451 2.61 7.24 -4.22
C GLU A 451 1.76 7.18 -2.95
N TYR A 452 1.45 8.35 -2.40
CA TYR A 452 0.64 8.51 -1.20
C TYR A 452 -0.62 9.32 -1.49
N MET A 453 -1.79 8.70 -1.40
CA MET A 453 -3.06 9.39 -1.68
C MET A 453 -4.23 8.77 -0.88
N PRO A 454 -5.14 9.56 -0.30
CA PRO A 454 -4.98 11.00 -0.02
C PRO A 454 -3.97 11.23 1.11
N LEU A 455 -3.15 12.28 1.04
CA LEU A 455 -2.25 12.68 2.12
C LEU A 455 -2.54 14.13 2.53
N VAL A 456 -2.94 14.32 3.79
CA VAL A 456 -3.18 15.65 4.37
C VAL A 456 -2.27 15.83 5.57
N ASN A 457 -1.35 16.79 5.49
CA ASN A 457 -0.45 17.09 6.60
C ASN A 457 -1.19 17.86 7.69
N ALA A 458 -1.02 17.45 8.94
CA ALA A 458 -1.62 18.17 10.07
C ALA A 458 -0.98 19.56 10.29
N ARG A 459 0.26 19.75 9.84
CA ARG A 459 1.05 20.98 10.00
C ARG A 459 2.09 21.13 8.90
N THR A 460 2.13 22.32 8.29
CA THR A 460 3.10 22.70 7.25
C THR A 460 4.35 23.39 7.81
N HIS A 461 4.22 24.16 8.90
CA HIS A 461 5.33 24.94 9.46
C HIS A 461 6.23 24.15 10.42
N LYS A 462 7.53 24.46 10.36
CA LYS A 462 8.57 23.88 11.22
C LYS A 462 8.28 24.15 12.70
N LEU A 463 8.31 23.12 13.53
CA LEU A 463 8.15 23.22 14.98
C LEU A 463 9.44 22.73 15.66
N GLY A 464 10.29 23.67 16.09
CA GLY A 464 11.60 23.38 16.68
C GLY A 464 12.75 23.41 15.66
N PRO A 465 13.90 22.80 15.97
CA PRO A 465 15.13 22.94 15.18
C PRO A 465 15.14 22.13 13.88
N SER A 466 14.27 21.13 13.71
CA SER A 466 14.20 20.26 12.51
C SER A 466 12.78 20.15 11.94
N HIS A 467 12.69 19.83 10.64
CA HIS A 467 11.43 19.40 10.03
C HIS A 467 11.15 17.96 10.48
N LYS A 468 9.87 17.65 10.74
CA LYS A 468 9.43 16.31 11.12
C LYS A 468 8.32 15.85 10.20
N ILE A 469 8.55 14.73 9.50
CA ILE A 469 7.52 14.02 8.74
C ILE A 469 6.72 13.19 9.74
N LEU A 470 5.42 13.48 9.90
CA LEU A 470 4.57 12.81 10.90
C LEU A 470 4.03 11.45 10.43
N ASN A 471 3.95 11.24 9.11
CA ASN A 471 3.57 9.96 8.55
C ASN A 471 4.80 9.04 8.51
N ASP A 472 4.84 8.05 9.39
CA ASP A 472 6.00 7.14 9.53
C ASP A 472 6.33 6.38 8.23
N ARG A 473 5.32 6.07 7.42
CA ARG A 473 5.53 5.36 6.15
C ARG A 473 6.17 6.26 5.10
N LEU A 474 5.66 7.48 4.92
CA LEU A 474 6.29 8.49 4.07
C LEU A 474 7.70 8.82 4.55
N TYR A 475 7.92 8.95 5.87
CA TYR A 475 9.25 9.17 6.44
C TYR A 475 10.22 8.05 6.06
N THR A 476 9.78 6.79 6.18
CA THR A 476 10.58 5.62 5.82
C THR A 476 10.93 5.64 4.33
N GLN A 477 9.95 5.90 3.47
CA GLN A 477 10.14 5.93 2.02
C GLN A 477 11.04 7.09 1.56
N TYR A 478 10.84 8.28 2.10
CA TYR A 478 11.69 9.44 1.82
C TYR A 478 13.12 9.20 2.32
N SER A 479 13.30 8.56 3.47
CA SER A 479 14.63 8.19 3.99
C SER A 479 15.33 7.17 3.08
N ARG A 480 14.59 6.21 2.50
CA ARG A 480 15.13 5.26 1.51
C ARG A 480 15.57 5.96 0.24
N LEU A 481 14.79 6.93 -0.25
CA LEU A 481 15.19 7.75 -1.40
C LEU A 481 16.46 8.54 -1.09
N LEU A 482 16.54 9.23 0.05
CA LEU A 482 17.74 9.98 0.42
C LEU A 482 18.96 9.08 0.58
N HIS A 483 18.78 7.87 1.11
CA HIS A 483 19.83 6.86 1.16
C HIS A 483 20.28 6.48 -0.26
N LEU A 484 19.35 6.22 -1.20
CA LEU A 484 19.70 5.96 -2.60
C LEU A 484 20.48 7.11 -3.24
N VAL A 485 20.00 8.35 -3.08
CA VAL A 485 20.66 9.55 -3.63
C VAL A 485 22.08 9.70 -3.08
N SER A 486 22.35 9.28 -1.84
CA SER A 486 23.70 9.35 -1.26
C SER A 486 24.72 8.42 -1.93
N PHE A 487 24.27 7.46 -2.76
CA PHE A 487 25.12 6.56 -3.55
C PHE A 487 25.26 6.99 -5.01
N GLN A 488 24.52 8.01 -5.44
CA GLN A 488 24.61 8.55 -6.78
C GLN A 488 25.65 9.68 -6.83
N SER A 489 26.43 9.75 -7.90
CA SER A 489 27.41 10.83 -8.10
C SER A 489 26.74 12.17 -8.44
N GLU A 490 25.55 12.12 -9.04
CA GLU A 490 24.75 13.26 -9.43
C GLU A 490 23.26 12.93 -9.28
N ILE A 491 22.43 13.96 -9.15
CA ILE A 491 20.98 13.83 -9.14
C ILE A 491 20.51 13.96 -10.59
N ASP A 492 20.08 12.87 -11.19
CA ASP A 492 19.50 12.87 -12.53
C ASP A 492 18.06 13.44 -12.54
N ASP A 493 17.52 13.68 -13.74
CA ASP A 493 16.19 14.26 -13.94
C ASP A 493 15.06 13.43 -13.29
N THR A 494 15.16 12.10 -13.35
CA THR A 494 14.18 11.17 -12.76
C THR A 494 14.19 11.26 -11.23
N THR A 495 15.38 11.33 -10.64
CA THR A 495 15.59 11.46 -9.21
C THR A 495 15.14 12.83 -8.73
N ALA A 496 15.46 13.90 -9.47
CA ALA A 496 15.00 15.26 -9.18
C ALA A 496 13.47 15.37 -9.24
N LEU A 497 12.82 14.75 -10.24
CA LEU A 497 11.35 14.68 -10.31
C LEU A 497 10.77 13.94 -9.10
N THR A 498 11.39 12.82 -8.72
CA THR A 498 10.96 12.02 -7.55
C THR A 498 11.13 12.78 -6.23
N LEU A 499 12.24 13.51 -6.06
CA LEU A 499 12.47 14.38 -4.91
C LEU A 499 11.43 15.50 -4.86
N SER A 500 11.12 16.11 -6.00
CA SER A 500 10.09 17.16 -6.12
C SER A 500 8.73 16.65 -5.63
N TYR A 501 8.36 15.44 -6.01
CA TYR A 501 7.14 14.78 -5.54
C TYR A 501 7.10 14.63 -4.01
N TYR A 502 8.11 14.00 -3.40
CA TYR A 502 8.09 13.78 -1.95
C TYR A 502 8.25 15.06 -1.12
N LEU A 503 8.93 16.08 -1.66
CA LEU A 503 9.00 17.41 -1.04
C LEU A 503 7.62 18.08 -1.06
N MET A 504 6.88 17.95 -2.17
CA MET A 504 5.52 18.46 -2.28
C MET A 504 4.57 17.77 -1.28
N LEU A 505 4.68 16.46 -1.11
CA LEU A 505 3.93 15.71 -0.08
C LEU A 505 4.23 16.14 1.36
N GLN A 506 5.35 16.83 1.60
CA GLN A 506 5.74 17.37 2.92
C GLN A 506 5.33 18.84 3.09
N ASP A 507 4.55 19.41 2.16
CA ASP A 507 4.25 20.83 2.04
C ASP A 507 5.51 21.73 1.93
N ARG A 508 6.65 21.17 1.51
CA ARG A 508 7.92 21.91 1.28
C ARG A 508 7.94 22.49 -0.13
N VAL A 509 6.89 23.24 -0.47
CA VAL A 509 6.58 23.68 -1.85
C VAL A 509 7.75 24.41 -2.51
N GLY A 510 8.40 25.36 -1.81
CA GLY A 510 9.52 26.11 -2.40
C GLY A 510 10.71 25.24 -2.78
N GLU A 511 11.02 24.23 -1.95
CA GLU A 511 12.11 23.28 -2.23
C GLU A 511 11.73 22.32 -3.34
N ALA A 512 10.47 21.87 -3.36
CA ALA A 512 9.93 21.04 -4.43
C ALA A 512 10.02 21.75 -5.79
N LEU A 513 9.63 23.03 -5.86
CA LEU A 513 9.73 23.83 -7.08
C LEU A 513 11.19 24.03 -7.52
N THR A 514 12.09 24.33 -6.58
CA THR A 514 13.53 24.50 -6.88
C THR A 514 14.15 23.22 -7.45
N MET A 515 13.74 22.05 -6.94
CA MET A 515 14.21 20.77 -7.47
C MET A 515 13.58 20.49 -8.85
N PHE A 516 12.29 20.76 -9.01
CA PHE A 516 11.57 20.49 -10.25
C PHE A 516 12.05 21.36 -11.42
N GLU A 517 12.48 22.60 -11.16
CA GLU A 517 13.09 23.49 -12.17
C GLU A 517 14.37 22.93 -12.80
N GLN A 518 15.04 21.99 -12.14
CA GLN A 518 16.25 21.34 -12.66
C GLN A 518 15.93 20.18 -13.62
N VAL A 519 14.68 19.73 -13.66
CA VAL A 519 14.25 18.57 -14.44
C VAL A 519 14.02 18.97 -15.90
N ASP A 520 14.86 18.47 -16.81
CA ASP A 520 14.63 18.50 -18.24
C ASP A 520 13.55 17.47 -18.60
N ARG A 521 12.38 17.98 -19.00
CA ARG A 521 11.27 17.16 -19.51
C ARG A 521 11.73 16.20 -20.60
N GLY A 522 12.74 16.53 -21.41
CA GLY A 522 13.29 15.68 -22.47
C GLY A 522 13.94 14.38 -21.98
N GLN A 523 14.50 14.37 -20.77
CA GLN A 523 15.29 13.25 -20.22
C GLN A 523 14.48 12.27 -19.37
N VAL A 524 13.28 12.63 -18.91
CA VAL A 524 12.41 11.74 -18.13
C VAL A 524 11.45 10.94 -19.01
N GLU A 525 11.33 9.63 -18.85
CA GLU A 525 10.35 8.82 -19.60
C GLU A 525 8.89 9.13 -19.21
N LEU A 526 8.67 9.51 -17.94
CA LEU A 526 7.37 9.77 -17.33
C LEU A 526 6.80 11.16 -17.71
N LYS A 527 6.63 11.43 -19.01
CA LYS A 527 6.23 12.76 -19.52
C LYS A 527 4.87 13.23 -18.98
N MET A 528 3.91 12.31 -18.84
CA MET A 528 2.57 12.63 -18.35
C MET A 528 2.61 13.03 -16.87
N GLN A 529 3.33 12.27 -16.04
CA GLN A 529 3.49 12.54 -14.62
C GLN A 529 4.23 13.86 -14.42
N TYR A 530 5.25 14.13 -15.25
CA TYR A 530 5.93 15.43 -15.28
C TYR A 530 4.93 16.56 -15.59
N ASP A 531 4.12 16.43 -16.65
CA ASP A 531 3.18 17.48 -17.06
C ASP A 531 2.08 17.71 -16.01
N TYR A 532 1.61 16.64 -15.35
CA TYR A 532 0.68 16.75 -14.25
C TYR A 532 1.30 17.49 -13.05
N PHE A 533 2.54 17.15 -12.69
CA PHE A 533 3.27 17.87 -11.64
C PHE A 533 3.51 19.34 -12.03
N LYS A 534 3.80 19.61 -13.31
CA LYS A 534 3.95 20.97 -13.85
C LYS A 534 2.67 21.77 -13.72
N CYS A 535 1.50 21.18 -13.99
CA CYS A 535 0.21 21.84 -13.77
C CYS A 535 0.06 22.31 -12.31
N TYR A 536 0.40 21.43 -11.36
CA TYR A 536 0.34 21.77 -9.94
C TYR A 536 1.36 22.84 -9.54
N ALA A 537 2.58 22.78 -10.09
CA ALA A 537 3.60 23.81 -9.92
C ALA A 537 3.15 25.19 -10.45
N LEU A 538 2.49 25.22 -11.61
CA LEU A 538 1.95 26.44 -12.22
C LEU A 538 0.88 27.10 -11.34
N PHE A 539 0.06 26.33 -10.62
CA PHE A 539 -0.87 26.90 -9.64
C PHE A 539 -0.14 27.62 -8.50
N TYR A 540 0.93 27.05 -7.94
CA TYR A 540 1.76 27.73 -6.93
C TYR A 540 2.50 28.95 -7.48
N GLN A 541 2.83 28.95 -8.77
CA GLN A 541 3.42 30.09 -9.49
C GLN A 541 2.39 31.13 -9.92
N ARG A 542 1.09 30.93 -9.61
CA ARG A 542 -0.04 31.81 -9.98
C ARG A 542 -0.23 31.94 -11.50
N GLN A 543 -0.02 30.86 -12.23
CA GLN A 543 -0.19 30.76 -13.69
C GLN A 543 -1.31 29.75 -14.05
N PRO A 544 -2.57 29.96 -13.62
CA PRO A 544 -3.66 28.99 -13.84
C PRO A 544 -3.96 28.75 -15.33
N GLN A 545 -3.80 29.77 -16.19
CA GLN A 545 -4.03 29.64 -17.63
C GLN A 545 -3.00 28.72 -18.32
N GLU A 546 -1.73 28.79 -17.92
CA GLU A 546 -0.71 27.88 -18.44
C GLU A 546 -0.97 26.45 -17.96
N ALA A 547 -1.44 26.27 -16.71
CA ALA A 547 -1.83 24.96 -16.18
C ALA A 547 -3.00 24.37 -16.96
N LYS A 548 -4.02 25.17 -17.27
CA LYS A 548 -5.17 24.78 -18.09
C LYS A 548 -4.74 24.34 -19.48
N GLN A 549 -3.97 25.15 -20.21
CA GLN A 549 -3.49 24.82 -21.55
C GLN A 549 -2.65 23.53 -21.58
N LEU A 550 -1.84 23.30 -20.54
CA LEU A 550 -1.06 22.06 -20.44
C LEU A 550 -1.98 20.85 -20.22
N ALA A 551 -2.95 20.98 -19.32
CA ALA A 551 -3.89 19.90 -18.98
C ALA A 551 -4.84 19.54 -20.14
N GLU A 552 -5.26 20.51 -20.95
CA GLU A 552 -6.11 20.29 -22.13
C GLU A 552 -5.46 19.36 -23.18
N ASN A 553 -4.14 19.24 -23.21
CA ASN A 553 -3.45 18.27 -24.09
C ASN A 553 -3.75 16.81 -23.75
N TYR A 554 -4.31 16.55 -22.55
CA TYR A 554 -4.66 15.23 -22.05
C TYR A 554 -6.18 14.96 -22.07
N ASP A 555 -6.97 15.81 -22.73
CA ASP A 555 -8.40 15.58 -22.90
C ASP A 555 -8.66 14.26 -23.66
N GLY A 556 -9.54 13.43 -23.10
CA GLY A 556 -9.87 12.12 -23.65
C GLY A 556 -8.76 11.07 -23.50
N TYR A 557 -7.82 11.25 -22.56
CA TYR A 557 -6.78 10.25 -22.30
C TYR A 557 -7.39 8.88 -21.93
N PRO A 558 -6.90 7.74 -22.49
CA PRO A 558 -7.57 6.43 -22.37
C PRO A 558 -7.60 5.86 -20.95
N ILE A 559 -6.73 6.32 -20.05
CA ILE A 559 -6.74 5.91 -18.64
C ILE A 559 -7.63 6.86 -17.86
N THR A 560 -8.82 6.38 -17.45
CA THR A 560 -9.85 7.17 -16.75
C THR A 560 -9.31 7.99 -15.58
N ARG A 561 -8.43 7.40 -14.75
CA ARG A 561 -7.84 8.11 -13.61
C ARG A 561 -7.07 9.36 -14.05
N TRP A 562 -6.23 9.24 -15.07
CA TRP A 562 -5.43 10.36 -15.56
C TRP A 562 -6.28 11.40 -16.28
N ASN A 563 -7.25 10.96 -17.10
CA ASN A 563 -8.21 11.86 -17.74
C ASN A 563 -8.94 12.73 -16.69
N ASN A 564 -9.43 12.11 -15.61
CA ASN A 564 -10.10 12.81 -14.53
C ASN A 564 -9.17 13.77 -13.78
N MET A 565 -7.91 13.37 -13.54
CA MET A 565 -6.91 14.22 -12.86
C MET A 565 -6.57 15.48 -13.67
N PHE A 566 -6.38 15.37 -15.00
CA PHE A 566 -6.15 16.55 -15.84
C PHE A 566 -7.40 17.41 -16.00
N ALA A 567 -8.59 16.80 -16.15
CA ALA A 567 -9.84 17.53 -16.18
C ALA A 567 -10.08 18.34 -14.88
N GLN A 568 -9.63 17.82 -13.73
CA GLN A 568 -9.67 18.56 -12.46
C GLN A 568 -8.78 19.80 -12.46
N VAL A 569 -7.59 19.75 -13.08
CA VAL A 569 -6.74 20.93 -13.26
C VAL A 569 -7.47 21.98 -14.08
N VAL A 570 -8.11 21.60 -15.19
CA VAL A 570 -8.88 22.53 -16.04
C VAL A 570 -9.99 23.21 -15.23
N LEU A 571 -10.78 22.43 -14.47
CA LEU A 571 -11.84 22.99 -13.63
C LEU A 571 -11.32 23.91 -12.52
N GLN A 572 -10.23 23.53 -11.87
CA GLN A 572 -9.63 24.37 -10.83
C GLN A 572 -9.12 25.70 -11.41
N ALA A 573 -8.57 25.69 -12.63
CA ALA A 573 -8.16 26.90 -13.31
C ALA A 573 -9.37 27.80 -13.66
N GLU A 574 -10.48 27.22 -14.14
CA GLU A 574 -11.73 27.94 -14.41
C GLU A 574 -12.33 28.55 -13.13
N GLU A 575 -12.32 27.80 -12.03
CA GLU A 575 -12.82 28.26 -10.73
C GLU A 575 -12.00 29.44 -10.19
N ILE A 576 -10.67 29.41 -10.33
CA ILE A 576 -9.78 30.51 -9.96
C ILE A 576 -10.13 31.80 -10.74
N GLU A 577 -10.68 31.67 -11.94
CA GLU A 577 -11.14 32.80 -12.77
C GLU A 577 -12.59 33.23 -12.49
N GLY A 578 -13.27 32.55 -11.57
CA GLY A 578 -14.61 32.90 -11.09
C GLY A 578 -15.75 32.09 -11.71
N ASP A 579 -15.44 31.02 -12.46
CA ASP A 579 -16.47 30.07 -12.89
C ASP A 579 -17.00 29.24 -11.70
N ALA A 580 -18.24 28.78 -11.81
CA ALA A 580 -18.85 27.95 -10.77
C ALA A 580 -18.21 26.55 -10.71
N ALA A 581 -18.07 26.00 -9.50
CA ALA A 581 -17.59 24.64 -9.30
C ALA A 581 -18.44 23.61 -10.06
N LYS A 582 -17.76 22.76 -10.86
CA LYS A 582 -18.37 21.66 -11.63
C LYS A 582 -17.93 20.32 -11.05
N VAL A 583 -18.79 19.30 -11.18
CA VAL A 583 -18.49 17.91 -10.77
C VAL A 583 -18.20 17.09 -12.02
N ILE A 584 -17.05 16.42 -12.05
CA ILE A 584 -16.61 15.49 -13.11
C ILE A 584 -16.98 14.07 -12.71
N ASP A 585 -16.74 13.73 -11.45
CA ASP A 585 -16.90 12.39 -10.91
C ASP A 585 -17.79 12.45 -9.66
N ASP A 586 -19.00 11.90 -9.78
CA ASP A 586 -19.99 11.86 -8.71
C ASP A 586 -19.54 11.03 -7.50
N GLU A 587 -18.51 10.18 -7.63
CA GLU A 587 -17.89 9.48 -6.52
C GLU A 587 -16.76 10.27 -5.85
N ASN A 588 -16.25 11.33 -6.51
CA ASN A 588 -15.18 12.15 -5.97
C ASN A 588 -15.67 12.98 -4.77
N ARG A 589 -15.05 12.72 -3.61
CA ARG A 589 -15.45 13.31 -2.33
C ARG A 589 -15.16 14.80 -2.29
N GLU A 590 -14.00 15.25 -2.77
CA GLU A 590 -13.60 16.66 -2.78
C GLU A 590 -14.55 17.51 -3.63
N GLN A 591 -14.86 17.07 -4.85
CA GLN A 591 -15.77 17.79 -5.75
C GLN A 591 -17.18 17.91 -5.18
N ASN A 592 -17.72 16.81 -4.65
CA ASN A 592 -19.04 16.83 -4.01
C ASN A 592 -19.08 17.72 -2.78
N GLN A 593 -18.02 17.68 -1.97
CA GLN A 593 -17.94 18.47 -0.75
C GLN A 593 -17.80 19.96 -1.06
N GLN A 594 -17.04 20.33 -2.10
CA GLN A 594 -16.92 21.70 -2.58
C GLN A 594 -18.28 22.23 -3.07
N ARG A 595 -18.96 21.49 -3.97
CA ARG A 595 -20.30 21.85 -4.45
C ARG A 595 -21.31 22.05 -3.30
N LEU A 596 -21.25 21.20 -2.27
CA LEU A 596 -22.11 21.32 -1.10
C LEU A 596 -21.74 22.53 -0.22
N ALA A 597 -20.46 22.85 -0.10
CA ALA A 597 -19.98 24.03 0.62
C ALA A 597 -20.39 25.32 -0.11
N ASP A 598 -20.22 25.40 -1.42
CA ASP A 598 -20.59 26.57 -2.25
C ASP A 598 -22.09 26.83 -2.24
N ALA A 599 -22.91 25.80 -2.06
CA ALA A 599 -24.37 25.90 -1.96
C ALA A 599 -24.88 26.09 -0.52
N GLN A 600 -23.99 26.19 0.46
CA GLN A 600 -24.34 26.34 1.86
C GLN A 600 -24.69 27.81 2.17
N PRO A 601 -25.81 28.09 2.84
CA PRO A 601 -26.09 29.43 3.38
C PRO A 601 -25.07 29.80 4.45
N THR A 602 -24.54 31.02 4.40
CA THR A 602 -23.66 31.57 5.44
C THR A 602 -24.16 32.93 5.90
N ILE A 603 -23.99 33.21 7.18
CA ILE A 603 -24.26 34.52 7.81
C ILE A 603 -23.09 34.82 8.73
N GLN A 604 -22.58 36.04 8.63
CA GLN A 604 -21.67 36.62 9.60
C GLN A 604 -22.24 37.98 10.04
N LEU A 605 -22.12 38.29 11.33
CA LEU A 605 -22.69 39.48 11.92
C LEU A 605 -21.72 40.09 12.92
N ASP A 606 -21.41 41.36 12.71
CA ASP A 606 -20.63 42.18 13.64
C ASP A 606 -21.42 43.45 13.98
N VAL A 607 -21.08 44.14 15.08
CA VAL A 607 -21.68 45.44 15.43
C VAL A 607 -20.57 46.49 15.46
N VAL A 608 -20.73 47.54 14.64
CA VAL A 608 -19.78 48.64 14.49
C VAL A 608 -20.53 49.96 14.72
N GLY A 609 -20.27 50.58 15.88
CA GLY A 609 -21.02 51.77 16.30
C GLY A 609 -22.49 51.44 16.54
N GLU A 610 -23.39 52.20 15.92
CA GLU A 610 -24.85 52.05 16.00
C GLU A 610 -25.41 51.15 14.89
N ASN A 611 -24.56 50.43 14.15
CA ASN A 611 -24.97 49.56 13.05
C ASN A 611 -24.52 48.12 13.28
N ALA A 612 -25.37 47.17 12.90
CA ALA A 612 -24.98 45.78 12.72
C ALA A 612 -24.54 45.57 11.26
N GLU A 613 -23.30 45.13 11.06
CA GLU A 613 -22.73 44.77 9.77
C GLU A 613 -23.02 43.30 9.49
N LEU A 614 -23.86 43.05 8.49
CA LEU A 614 -24.29 41.71 8.08
C LEU A 614 -23.58 41.33 6.78
N GLU A 615 -22.91 40.18 6.77
CA GLU A 615 -22.39 39.53 5.57
C GLU A 615 -23.11 38.19 5.33
N TRP A 616 -23.40 37.86 4.08
CA TRP A 616 -24.12 36.62 3.75
C TRP A 616 -23.74 36.01 2.40
N ASN A 617 -24.02 34.71 2.27
CA ASN A 617 -24.06 34.01 1.00
C ASN A 617 -25.27 33.06 0.92
N ASN A 618 -25.82 32.84 -0.28
CA ASN A 618 -26.94 31.93 -0.57
C ASN A 618 -28.26 32.17 0.22
N LEU A 619 -28.50 33.42 0.63
CA LEU A 619 -29.69 33.85 1.37
C LEU A 619 -30.49 34.91 0.59
N GLU A 620 -31.82 34.78 0.61
CA GLU A 620 -32.76 35.72 -0.02
C GLU A 620 -33.51 36.57 1.01
N GLU A 621 -33.60 36.10 2.25
CA GLU A 621 -34.20 36.80 3.37
C GLU A 621 -33.57 36.33 4.69
N VAL A 622 -33.57 37.23 5.67
CA VAL A 622 -33.15 36.97 7.05
C VAL A 622 -34.12 37.61 8.03
N THR A 623 -34.21 37.06 9.23
CA THR A 623 -34.93 37.67 10.35
C THR A 623 -33.93 38.20 11.37
N VAL A 624 -33.99 39.50 11.64
CA VAL A 624 -33.20 40.20 12.66
C VAL A 624 -34.01 40.27 13.93
N ASN A 625 -33.49 39.72 15.02
CA ASN A 625 -34.09 39.69 16.34
C ASN A 625 -33.25 40.55 17.30
N TYR A 626 -33.92 41.36 18.11
CA TYR A 626 -33.30 42.20 19.13
C TYR A 626 -33.74 41.72 20.51
N TYR A 627 -32.77 41.38 21.37
CA TYR A 627 -33.01 40.92 22.74
C TYR A 627 -32.38 41.90 23.72
N LEU A 628 -33.20 42.53 24.57
CA LEU A 628 -32.70 43.33 25.69
C LEU A 628 -31.90 42.43 26.63
N MET A 629 -30.66 42.83 26.89
CA MET A 629 -29.77 42.11 27.79
C MET A 629 -29.84 42.71 29.20
N ASP A 630 -30.21 41.88 30.18
CA ASP A 630 -29.93 42.19 31.58
C ASP A 630 -28.48 41.83 31.87
N LEU A 631 -27.59 42.81 31.68
CA LEU A 631 -26.16 42.64 31.88
C LEU A 631 -25.79 42.31 33.33
N GLU A 632 -26.58 42.75 34.32
CA GLU A 632 -26.27 42.44 35.72
C GLU A 632 -26.51 40.95 36.01
N LEU A 633 -27.64 40.41 35.52
CA LEU A 633 -27.95 39.00 35.66
C LEU A 633 -26.95 38.13 34.89
N LEU A 634 -26.62 38.50 33.65
CA LEU A 634 -25.66 37.77 32.81
C LEU A 634 -24.26 37.77 33.44
N PHE A 635 -23.80 38.94 33.90
CA PHE A 635 -22.51 39.08 34.57
C PHE A 635 -22.45 38.28 35.87
N SER A 636 -23.52 38.25 36.66
CA SER A 636 -23.57 37.50 37.93
C SER A 636 -23.50 35.99 37.71
N ARG A 637 -24.05 35.49 36.59
CA ARG A 637 -23.99 34.08 36.21
C ARG A 637 -22.66 33.69 35.58
N ASN A 638 -22.07 34.58 34.77
CA ASN A 638 -20.87 34.31 33.97
C ASN A 638 -19.91 35.52 33.93
N PRO A 639 -19.20 35.84 35.03
CA PRO A 639 -18.46 37.11 35.14
C PRO A 639 -17.23 37.22 34.22
N PHE A 640 -16.72 36.12 33.66
CA PHE A 640 -15.49 36.09 32.84
C PHE A 640 -15.73 35.52 31.43
N VAL A 641 -16.98 35.38 31.00
CA VAL A 641 -17.29 34.87 29.65
C VAL A 641 -17.29 36.04 28.68
N LYS A 642 -16.24 36.13 27.85
CA LYS A 642 -16.28 36.96 26.66
C LYS A 642 -17.23 36.33 25.65
N GLN A 643 -18.23 37.11 25.22
CA GLN A 643 -18.95 36.98 23.94
C GLN A 643 -19.20 35.55 23.45
N ASN A 644 -19.99 34.75 24.17
CA ASN A 644 -20.63 33.57 23.57
C ASN A 644 -22.14 33.67 23.79
N SER A 645 -22.85 33.74 22.67
CA SER A 645 -24.25 34.10 22.49
C SER A 645 -25.23 32.91 22.49
N ASP A 646 -24.74 31.68 22.65
CA ASP A 646 -25.59 30.48 22.59
C ASP A 646 -26.62 30.37 23.74
N ALA A 647 -26.47 31.18 24.80
CA ALA A 647 -27.31 31.15 26.00
C ALA A 647 -28.70 31.82 25.82
N PHE A 648 -28.98 32.46 24.68
CA PHE A 648 -30.20 33.26 24.47
C PHE A 648 -31.33 32.51 23.73
N SER A 649 -31.14 31.24 23.38
CA SER A 649 -32.07 30.41 22.61
C SER A 649 -33.43 30.09 23.28
N PHE A 650 -33.68 30.58 24.51
CA PHE A 650 -34.92 30.34 25.28
C PHE A 650 -35.73 31.60 25.64
N ILE A 651 -35.34 32.79 25.18
CA ILE A 651 -36.06 34.04 25.44
C ILE A 651 -36.76 34.56 24.18
N ARG A 652 -37.87 35.28 24.35
CA ARG A 652 -38.61 35.90 23.23
C ARG A 652 -37.92 37.22 22.84
N PRO A 653 -37.72 37.51 21.54
CA PRO A 653 -37.15 38.79 21.12
C PRO A 653 -38.08 39.95 21.46
N ASN A 654 -37.48 41.08 21.81
CA ASN A 654 -38.18 42.33 22.06
C ASN A 654 -38.71 42.93 20.75
N GLN A 655 -37.93 42.82 19.67
CA GLN A 655 -38.34 43.17 18.32
C GLN A 655 -37.79 42.14 17.32
N SER A 656 -38.58 41.84 16.28
CA SER A 656 -38.17 40.98 15.17
C SER A 656 -38.54 41.66 13.85
N THR A 657 -37.57 41.73 12.92
CA THR A 657 -37.73 42.37 11.61
C THR A 657 -37.24 41.44 10.52
N VAL A 658 -38.05 41.22 9.48
CA VAL A 658 -37.64 40.43 8.30
C VAL A 658 -37.06 41.36 7.25
N ILE A 659 -35.84 41.09 6.80
CA ILE A 659 -35.13 41.85 5.77
C ILE A 659 -34.95 40.97 4.52
N LYS A 660 -35.35 41.51 3.37
CA LYS A 660 -35.09 40.89 2.06
C LYS A 660 -33.68 41.26 1.59
N LEU A 661 -32.91 40.25 1.20
CA LEU A 661 -31.53 40.38 0.76
C LEU A 661 -31.45 40.42 -0.77
N ALA A 662 -30.65 41.33 -1.30
CA ALA A 662 -30.49 41.47 -2.75
C ALA A 662 -29.56 40.37 -3.29
N LYS A 663 -29.94 39.73 -4.40
CA LYS A 663 -29.23 38.59 -5.02
C LYS A 663 -27.77 38.85 -5.47
N LYS A 664 -27.32 40.11 -5.49
CA LYS A 664 -25.97 40.51 -5.95
C LYS A 664 -25.18 41.28 -4.89
N GLN A 665 -25.68 41.33 -3.66
CA GLN A 665 -24.97 41.90 -2.52
C GLN A 665 -24.58 40.76 -1.58
N SER A 666 -23.43 40.91 -0.95
CA SER A 666 -22.92 39.99 0.06
C SER A 666 -22.76 40.67 1.43
N ASN A 667 -23.08 41.97 1.52
CA ASN A 667 -23.03 42.74 2.77
C ASN A 667 -24.11 43.83 2.84
N MET A 668 -24.46 44.24 4.05
CA MET A 668 -25.44 45.29 4.38
C MET A 668 -25.20 45.82 5.79
N GLN A 669 -25.45 47.11 5.99
CA GLN A 669 -25.53 47.69 7.34
C GLN A 669 -27.00 47.79 7.78
N ILE A 670 -27.28 47.34 8.99
CA ILE A 670 -28.59 47.40 9.63
C ILE A 670 -28.49 48.36 10.81
N ALA A 671 -29.16 49.52 10.72
CA ALA A 671 -29.21 50.46 11.83
C ALA A 671 -29.92 49.85 13.03
N ILE A 672 -29.37 50.06 14.23
CA ILE A 672 -30.01 49.67 15.48
C ILE A 672 -31.19 50.61 15.74
N PRO A 673 -32.42 50.09 15.99
CA PRO A 673 -33.59 50.91 16.24
C PRO A 673 -33.39 51.90 17.40
N ASP A 674 -33.95 53.11 17.27
CA ASP A 674 -33.84 54.20 18.26
C ASP A 674 -34.21 53.77 19.68
N GLU A 675 -35.15 52.84 19.84
CA GLU A 675 -35.59 52.32 21.14
C GLU A 675 -34.55 51.48 21.89
N PHE A 676 -33.49 51.07 21.18
CA PHE A 676 -32.38 50.25 21.65
C PHE A 676 -31.05 51.01 21.74
N LEU A 677 -30.91 52.21 21.18
CA LEU A 677 -29.64 52.96 21.17
C LEU A 677 -29.05 53.25 22.57
N ASN A 678 -29.89 53.32 23.60
CA ASN A 678 -29.46 53.52 24.99
C ASN A 678 -29.61 52.25 25.85
N LYS A 679 -29.74 51.08 25.23
CA LYS A 679 -29.92 49.80 25.92
C LYS A 679 -28.96 48.77 25.37
N ASN A 680 -28.51 47.88 26.24
CA ASN A 680 -27.68 46.76 25.81
C ASN A 680 -28.55 45.71 25.15
N VAL A 681 -28.24 45.37 23.90
CA VAL A 681 -29.07 44.50 23.06
C VAL A 681 -28.20 43.45 22.38
N LEU A 682 -28.66 42.21 22.39
CA LEU A 682 -28.13 41.19 21.49
C LEU A 682 -28.90 41.25 20.18
N VAL A 683 -28.19 41.50 19.09
CA VAL A 683 -28.71 41.39 17.73
C VAL A 683 -28.45 39.98 17.26
N GLU A 684 -29.49 39.25 16.89
CA GLU A 684 -29.40 37.93 16.26
C GLU A 684 -29.97 38.01 14.84
N VAL A 685 -29.29 37.42 13.87
CA VAL A 685 -29.77 37.28 12.50
C VAL A 685 -29.92 35.79 12.19
N THR A 686 -31.08 35.39 11.70
CA THR A 686 -31.42 34.00 11.38
C THR A 686 -31.90 33.87 9.92
N GLY A 687 -31.53 32.79 9.23
CA GLY A 687 -31.99 32.52 7.86
C GLY A 687 -31.61 31.13 7.38
N LYS A 688 -32.53 30.41 6.71
CA LYS A 688 -32.34 29.03 6.18
C LYS A 688 -31.59 28.05 7.12
N GLY A 689 -31.79 28.15 8.43
CA GLY A 689 -31.18 27.25 9.43
C GLY A 689 -29.76 27.62 9.88
N VAL A 690 -29.23 28.77 9.45
CA VAL A 690 -28.03 29.39 10.04
C VAL A 690 -28.41 30.61 10.87
N ASN A 691 -27.63 30.90 11.91
CA ASN A 691 -27.77 32.09 12.73
C ASN A 691 -26.39 32.70 13.05
N ALA A 692 -26.39 34.01 13.30
CA ALA A 692 -25.26 34.74 13.83
C ALA A 692 -25.79 35.78 14.82
N SER A 693 -24.98 36.18 15.79
CA SER A 693 -25.43 37.12 16.80
C SER A 693 -24.26 37.93 17.34
N ALA A 694 -24.50 39.22 17.58
CA ALA A 694 -23.53 40.16 18.07
C ALA A 694 -24.16 41.08 19.10
N ALA A 695 -23.39 41.41 20.15
CA ALA A 695 -23.84 42.24 21.24
C ALA A 695 -23.57 43.72 20.93
N TYR A 696 -24.63 44.53 20.97
CA TYR A 696 -24.54 45.98 21.03
C TYR A 696 -24.54 46.44 22.49
N TYR A 697 -23.47 47.09 22.90
CA TYR A 697 -23.37 47.71 24.22
C TYR A 697 -23.59 49.22 24.07
N ALA A 698 -24.74 49.69 24.53
CA ALA A 698 -25.02 51.10 24.64
C ALA A 698 -24.41 51.62 25.94
N THR A 699 -23.46 52.54 25.83
CA THR A 699 -22.83 53.21 26.97
C THR A 699 -22.52 54.64 26.58
N SER A 700 -22.95 55.58 27.42
CA SER A 700 -22.52 56.97 27.39
C SER A 700 -21.47 57.25 28.47
N MET A 701 -20.90 56.19 29.06
CA MET A 701 -19.94 56.26 30.16
C MET A 701 -18.51 56.08 29.65
N GLY A 702 -17.60 56.96 30.03
CA GLY A 702 -16.16 56.71 30.01
C GLY A 702 -15.73 56.04 31.32
N VAL A 703 -15.35 54.76 31.26
CA VAL A 703 -14.79 54.02 32.41
C VAL A 703 -13.26 53.96 32.32
N GLN A 704 -12.57 54.57 33.28
CA GLN A 704 -11.11 54.53 33.40
C GLN A 704 -10.69 53.61 34.54
N LEU A 705 -10.05 52.49 34.22
CA LEU A 705 -9.41 51.61 35.21
C LEU A 705 -8.02 52.12 35.61
N ILE A 706 -7.85 52.39 36.90
CA ILE A 706 -6.57 52.75 37.52
C ILE A 706 -5.99 51.48 38.15
N GLN A 707 -5.59 50.53 37.30
CA GLN A 707 -5.32 49.14 37.69
C GLN A 707 -4.26 48.99 38.79
N GLN A 708 -3.23 49.83 38.77
CA GLN A 708 -2.14 49.78 39.76
C GLN A 708 -2.60 50.15 41.17
N TYR A 709 -3.73 50.83 41.31
CA TYR A 709 -4.26 51.28 42.60
C TYR A 709 -5.62 50.65 42.93
N GLY A 710 -6.12 49.72 42.10
CA GLY A 710 -7.37 49.01 42.40
C GLY A 710 -8.63 49.88 42.35
N GLN A 711 -8.57 51.01 41.64
CA GLN A 711 -9.66 51.96 41.54
C GLN A 711 -10.16 52.11 40.11
N LEU A 712 -11.41 52.49 39.96
CA LEU A 712 -11.98 52.94 38.70
C LEU A 712 -12.56 54.35 38.84
N ARG A 713 -12.70 55.03 37.71
CA ARG A 713 -13.41 56.30 37.58
C ARG A 713 -14.41 56.21 36.44
N VAL A 714 -15.63 56.68 36.66
CA VAL A 714 -16.71 56.76 35.67
C VAL A 714 -17.01 58.23 35.38
N THR A 715 -17.07 58.57 34.10
CA THR A 715 -17.40 59.92 33.59
C THR A 715 -18.40 59.83 32.46
N ASP A 716 -19.15 60.90 32.17
CA ASP A 716 -19.90 61.06 30.92
C ASP A 716 -18.88 61.13 29.77
N GLN A 717 -19.06 60.28 28.76
CA GLN A 717 -18.11 60.09 27.66
C GLN A 717 -17.96 61.34 26.78
N ASP A 718 -19.02 62.15 26.67
CA ASP A 718 -19.04 63.36 25.84
C ASP A 718 -18.65 64.60 26.64
N LYS A 719 -19.18 64.74 27.86
CA LYS A 719 -18.99 65.93 28.71
C LYS A 719 -17.78 65.84 29.63
N GLY A 720 -17.24 64.64 29.85
CA GLY A 720 -16.12 64.36 30.76
C GLY A 720 -16.45 64.58 32.25
N ALA A 721 -17.71 64.85 32.60
CA ALA A 721 -18.15 65.08 33.96
C ALA A 721 -18.22 63.76 34.74
N PRO A 722 -17.81 63.70 36.03
CA PRO A 722 -17.97 62.49 36.83
C PRO A 722 -19.43 62.05 36.96
N ILE A 723 -19.68 60.74 36.92
CA ILE A 723 -21.00 60.16 37.17
C ILE A 723 -20.97 59.45 38.53
N ASP A 724 -21.76 59.96 39.47
CA ASP A 724 -21.91 59.41 40.81
C ASP A 724 -23.02 58.36 40.88
N THR A 725 -23.04 57.57 41.95
CA THR A 725 -24.07 56.55 42.19
C THR A 725 -24.19 55.49 41.08
N VAL A 726 -23.12 55.26 40.31
CA VAL A 726 -23.04 54.18 39.32
C VAL A 726 -22.74 52.88 40.05
N TYR A 727 -23.54 51.84 39.82
CA TYR A 727 -23.36 50.55 40.46
C TYR A 727 -22.12 49.84 39.89
N VAL A 728 -21.28 49.29 40.76
CA VAL A 728 -20.10 48.52 40.39
C VAL A 728 -20.17 47.17 41.08
N LYS A 729 -20.05 46.09 40.31
CA LYS A 729 -20.04 44.71 40.80
C LYS A 729 -18.77 44.00 40.38
N VAL A 730 -18.07 43.38 41.31
CA VAL A 730 -16.74 42.81 41.12
C VAL A 730 -16.75 41.33 41.46
N TYR A 731 -16.27 40.53 40.52
CA TYR A 731 -15.93 39.13 40.72
C TYR A 731 -14.41 38.94 40.63
N ALA A 732 -13.91 38.01 41.42
CA ALA A 732 -12.52 37.59 41.37
C ALA A 732 -12.42 36.15 40.86
N ARG A 733 -11.50 35.93 39.92
CA ARG A 733 -10.97 34.61 39.62
C ARG A 733 -9.74 34.40 40.49
N THR A 734 -9.79 33.41 41.35
CA THR A 734 -8.69 33.05 42.24
C THR A 734 -7.63 32.19 41.53
N LYS A 735 -6.44 32.09 42.09
CA LYS A 735 -5.30 31.32 41.54
C LYS A 735 -5.59 29.82 41.35
N ASP A 736 -6.56 29.27 42.09
CA ASP A 736 -7.06 27.89 41.96
C ASP A 736 -8.16 27.75 40.87
N GLY A 737 -8.43 28.81 40.11
CA GLY A 737 -9.38 28.82 38.99
C GLY A 737 -10.84 29.04 39.38
N LYS A 738 -11.18 29.13 40.67
CA LYS A 738 -12.55 29.42 41.12
C LYS A 738 -12.94 30.86 40.83
N VAL A 739 -14.21 31.07 40.50
CA VAL A 739 -14.81 32.39 40.32
C VAL A 739 -15.75 32.63 41.49
N LYS A 740 -15.55 33.74 42.20
CA LYS A 740 -16.42 34.14 43.32
C LYS A 740 -16.72 35.63 43.27
N PHE A 741 -17.87 35.99 43.82
CA PHE A 741 -18.19 37.38 44.12
C PHE A 741 -17.11 37.94 45.06
N TYR A 742 -16.64 39.15 44.77
CA TYR A 742 -15.57 39.80 45.52
C TYR A 742 -16.10 41.00 46.30
N LYS A 743 -16.72 41.95 45.59
CA LYS A 743 -17.21 43.20 46.17
C LYS A 743 -18.19 43.88 45.23
N ASP A 744 -19.09 44.69 45.76
CA ASP A 744 -19.87 45.65 44.99
C ASP A 744 -20.04 46.98 45.74
N GLY A 745 -20.66 47.94 45.08
CA GLY A 745 -21.02 49.23 45.66
C GLY A 745 -21.30 50.26 44.58
N TYR A 746 -21.24 51.54 44.93
CA TYR A 746 -21.55 52.64 44.03
C TYR A 746 -20.39 53.62 43.93
N THR A 747 -20.24 54.28 42.78
CA THR A 747 -19.30 55.38 42.64
C THR A 747 -19.66 56.55 43.56
N ASP A 748 -18.64 57.22 44.11
CA ASP A 748 -18.82 58.43 44.90
C ASP A 748 -19.13 59.67 44.02
N LEU A 749 -19.31 60.84 44.63
CA LEU A 749 -19.55 62.13 43.93
C LEU A 749 -18.44 62.52 42.95
N ARG A 750 -17.28 61.85 42.97
CA ARG A 750 -16.15 62.06 42.05
C ARG A 750 -16.13 61.01 40.93
N GLY A 751 -17.16 60.17 40.87
CA GLY A 751 -17.29 59.04 39.97
C GLY A 751 -16.33 57.90 40.26
N ARG A 752 -15.79 57.79 41.49
CA ARG A 752 -14.74 56.82 41.82
C ARG A 752 -15.27 55.64 42.63
N PHE A 753 -14.69 54.47 42.37
CA PHE A 753 -14.92 53.26 43.16
C PHE A 753 -13.63 52.47 43.36
N ASP A 754 -13.43 51.94 44.57
CA ASP A 754 -12.33 51.02 44.90
C ASP A 754 -12.81 49.57 44.79
N TYR A 755 -12.39 48.91 43.70
CA TYR A 755 -12.80 47.56 43.35
C TYR A 755 -11.93 46.47 43.98
N ALA A 756 -10.74 46.80 44.50
CA ALA A 756 -9.75 45.81 44.95
C ALA A 756 -9.68 45.68 46.47
N THR A 757 -9.91 46.74 47.24
CA THR A 757 -9.67 46.74 48.68
C THR A 757 -10.80 46.04 49.46
N LEU A 758 -10.43 45.03 50.23
CA LEU A 758 -11.24 44.38 51.27
C LEU A 758 -10.40 44.28 52.55
N SER A 759 -11.03 44.33 53.73
CA SER A 759 -10.34 44.12 55.02
C SER A 759 -10.08 42.63 55.30
N THR A 760 -9.53 41.92 54.32
CA THR A 760 -9.25 40.47 54.33
C THR A 760 -7.97 40.17 53.52
N ASN A 761 -7.47 38.95 53.57
CA ASN A 761 -6.37 38.47 52.73
C ASN A 761 -6.82 37.94 51.34
N GLU A 762 -8.07 38.21 50.94
CA GLU A 762 -8.60 37.63 49.70
C GLU A 762 -7.84 38.08 48.44
N LEU A 763 -7.31 39.31 48.43
CA LEU A 763 -6.57 39.89 47.30
C LEU A 763 -5.34 39.04 46.91
N ASP A 764 -4.65 38.44 47.89
CA ASP A 764 -3.43 37.63 47.66
C ASP A 764 -3.72 36.36 46.83
N HIS A 765 -4.98 35.94 46.83
CA HIS A 765 -5.46 34.78 46.11
C HIS A 765 -6.08 35.14 44.76
N VAL A 766 -6.26 36.42 44.44
CA VAL A 766 -6.85 36.86 43.16
C VAL A 766 -5.82 36.76 42.03
N GLN A 767 -6.23 36.16 40.92
CA GLN A 767 -5.50 36.15 39.66
C GLN A 767 -5.97 37.27 38.72
N ARG A 768 -7.28 37.52 38.70
CA ARG A 768 -7.93 38.50 37.81
C ARG A 768 -9.26 38.96 38.38
N PHE A 769 -9.61 40.23 38.19
CA PHE A 769 -10.93 40.78 38.45
C PHE A 769 -11.74 40.89 37.16
N SER A 770 -13.05 40.72 37.30
CA SER A 770 -14.03 41.17 36.34
C SER A 770 -14.97 42.14 37.03
N ILE A 771 -15.23 43.28 36.38
CA ILE A 771 -15.86 44.46 36.96
C ILE A 771 -16.99 44.90 36.04
N LEU A 772 -18.23 44.76 36.48
CA LEU A 772 -19.39 45.36 35.85
C LEU A 772 -19.56 46.78 36.39
N VAL A 773 -19.77 47.73 35.49
CA VAL A 773 -20.17 49.12 35.77
C VAL A 773 -21.54 49.32 35.15
N TYR A 774 -22.54 49.70 35.93
CA TYR A 774 -23.96 49.70 35.55
C TYR A 774 -24.68 50.97 36.01
N SER A 775 -25.43 51.60 35.10
CA SER A 775 -26.31 52.74 35.35
C SER A 775 -27.61 52.57 34.55
N ASP A 776 -28.76 52.78 35.19
CA ASP A 776 -30.07 52.70 34.53
C ASP A 776 -30.23 53.73 33.39
N GLU A 777 -29.54 54.88 33.49
CA GLU A 777 -29.64 55.97 32.51
C GLU A 777 -28.50 55.97 31.49
N ASN A 778 -27.30 55.48 31.86
CA ASN A 778 -26.07 55.64 31.06
C ASN A 778 -25.50 54.33 30.50
N GLY A 779 -26.19 53.20 30.72
CA GLY A 779 -25.83 51.90 30.16
C GLY A 779 -24.94 51.05 31.07
N ALA A 780 -24.27 50.06 30.49
CA ALA A 780 -23.44 49.13 31.26
C ALA A 780 -22.23 48.61 30.49
N GLU A 781 -21.11 48.44 31.20
CA GLU A 781 -19.85 47.93 30.64
C GLU A 781 -19.21 46.91 31.56
N VAL A 782 -18.46 45.97 30.97
CA VAL A 782 -17.67 44.98 31.71
C VAL A 782 -16.19 45.15 31.40
N HIS A 783 -15.39 45.28 32.44
CA HIS A 783 -13.94 45.43 32.35
C HIS A 783 -13.22 44.34 33.12
N GLU A 784 -12.08 43.88 32.59
CA GLU A 784 -11.19 42.97 33.31
C GLU A 784 -9.92 43.68 33.76
N ALA A 785 -9.51 43.42 35.01
CA ALA A 785 -8.30 44.00 35.58
C ALA A 785 -7.43 42.93 36.26
N LYS A 786 -6.10 43.12 36.21
CA LYS A 786 -5.20 42.37 37.10
C LYS A 786 -5.31 42.93 38.53
N PRO A 787 -5.02 42.13 39.57
CA PRO A 787 -4.88 42.68 40.91
C PRO A 787 -3.77 43.76 40.93
N PRO A 788 -3.91 44.82 41.74
CA PRO A 788 -2.86 45.80 41.96
C PRO A 788 -1.53 45.12 42.33
N LYS A 789 -0.40 45.67 41.85
CA LYS A 789 0.92 45.18 42.24
C LYS A 789 1.16 45.61 43.70
N GLN A 790 1.43 44.64 44.57
CA GLN A 790 1.89 44.87 45.95
C GLN A 790 3.40 45.08 45.99
#